data_AF-A0A9R1WUM7-F1
#
_entry.id   AF-A0A9R1WUM7-F1
#
_cell.length_a   1.000
_cell.length_b   1.000
_cell.length_c   1.000
_cell.angle_alpha   90.00
_cell.angle_beta   90.00
_cell.angle_gamma   90.00
#
_symmetry.space_group_name_H-M   'P 1'
#
loop_
_entity.id
_entity.type
_entity.pdbx_description
1 polymer ?
#
loop_
_entity_poly.entity_id
_entity_poly.type
_entity_poly.pdbx_seq_one_letter_code
_entity_poly.pdbx_strand_id
1 'polypeptide(L)'
;MIRVRFGFTTKTKQGLLATRFLLDYKTENMMMRLKFLNDNISKLEEENPEHMPIGFEVAFPSLIDIARKLDIQVPEDSPALKEIYARRNLKLTKIPKSLMHKVPTTLLHSLEGMPDLEWEKLLKLQCKDGSFLFSPSSTAFALMQTKDQKCLQYLTDAVTKFNGGVPNVYPVDLFEHIWVVDRLQRLGISRYFDSEIKDCVDYIYRYWTKDGICWAKNSNVQDIDDTAMGFRVLRMHGYKVTTDVFRQFEKDGKFVCFPGQTTQAVTGMFNLFRASQVLFPDEKILEDAKKFSYNYLKEKQSTNELLDKWIIAKDLPGEVEYALDVPWYASLPRLETRFYLEQYGGEDDVWIGKTLYRMGNVSNNTYLEMAKLDYNNCLAIHHLEWNTMQQWYVDFGMERFGTSDITSLLVSYYLAAASVFEPERSKERIAWAKTTTLVDTISSFFHSLKISNEHRREFVEEFRNISNSIHHAKYGKPWHGLMVALKGTLHEIALDVLMTHRRDIHPQLHHAWEMWLMRWQQGVDVTEGQAELIVQTINMTAGRWVSNELLAHPQYRLLSSVINNICHEIYHNRTCMEVNSTTISTSIDSKMQELVQLVLSDSLDDLDQDLKQTFLTVAKTFYYKAYCDPETINVHISKA
;
A
#
# COMPACT_ATOMS: atom_id res chain seq x y z
N MET A 1 0.48 4.21 46.14
CA MET A 1 1.86 3.79 45.82
C MET A 1 1.79 2.93 44.57
N ILE A 2 1.97 3.53 43.38
CA ILE A 2 2.03 2.77 42.11
C ILE A 2 3.25 1.85 42.20
N ARG A 3 3.03 0.54 42.32
CA ARG A 3 4.09 -0.46 42.25
C ARG A 3 4.32 -0.76 40.77
N VAL A 4 5.34 -0.11 40.20
CA VAL A 4 5.75 -0.37 38.81
C VAL A 4 6.40 -1.75 38.77
N ARG A 5 5.70 -2.72 38.19
CA ARG A 5 6.16 -4.11 38.03
C ARG A 5 6.59 -4.30 36.58
N PHE A 6 7.89 -4.27 36.33
CA PHE A 6 8.45 -4.69 35.04
C PHE A 6 8.38 -6.20 34.93
N GLY A 7 7.77 -6.74 33.87
CA GLY A 7 7.67 -8.18 33.65
C GLY A 7 7.62 -8.49 32.17
N PHE A 8 8.25 -9.62 31.80
CA PHE A 8 8.36 -10.10 30.43
C PHE A 8 7.89 -11.57 30.38
N THR A 9 7.32 -11.99 29.25
CA THR A 9 6.80 -13.34 28.97
C THR A 9 7.44 -13.94 27.73
N THR A 10 7.65 -15.26 27.71
CA THR A 10 7.94 -16.03 26.49
C THR A 10 6.99 -17.21 26.32
N LYS A 11 6.27 -17.17 25.20
CA LYS A 11 6.08 -18.31 24.30
C LYS A 11 5.84 -17.73 22.90
N THR A 12 6.82 -17.83 22.01
CA THR A 12 6.61 -17.81 20.57
C THR A 12 7.14 -19.14 20.02
N LYS A 13 6.48 -19.69 19.00
CA LYS A 13 6.87 -20.96 18.35
C LYS A 13 8.26 -20.92 17.69
N GLN A 14 8.93 -19.77 17.66
CA GLN A 14 10.14 -19.48 16.88
C GLN A 14 11.44 -19.35 17.69
N GLY A 15 11.46 -19.70 18.98
CA GLY A 15 12.72 -19.93 19.69
C GLY A 15 13.48 -18.70 20.22
N LEU A 16 12.89 -17.50 20.26
CA LEU A 16 13.52 -16.32 20.87
C LEU A 16 13.47 -16.35 22.42
N LEU A 17 14.62 -16.15 23.06
CA LEU A 17 14.73 -15.92 24.51
C LEU A 17 14.33 -14.49 24.90
N ALA A 18 13.10 -14.31 25.37
CA ALA A 18 12.72 -13.16 26.19
C ALA A 18 12.88 -13.47 27.69
N THR A 19 13.68 -12.66 28.39
CA THR A 19 14.08 -12.86 29.78
C THR A 19 13.11 -12.19 30.76
N ARG A 20 12.58 -12.95 31.73
CA ARG A 20 11.67 -12.47 32.79
C ARG A 20 12.44 -12.09 34.05
N PHE A 21 12.40 -10.81 34.43
CA PHE A 21 12.66 -10.38 35.81
C PHE A 21 11.42 -9.72 36.38
N LEU A 22 11.02 -10.12 37.58
CA LEU A 22 9.99 -9.47 38.37
C LEU A 22 10.41 -9.60 39.82
N LEU A 23 10.66 -8.46 40.48
CA LEU A 23 10.76 -8.36 41.92
C LEU A 23 9.33 -8.30 42.49
N ASP A 24 8.75 -9.47 42.75
CA ASP A 24 7.56 -9.56 43.60
C ASP A 24 7.98 -10.22 44.90
N TYR A 25 7.61 -9.62 46.04
CA TYR A 25 7.96 -10.08 47.40
C TYR A 25 7.31 -11.42 47.80
N LYS A 26 6.71 -12.16 46.85
CA LYS A 26 6.28 -13.55 47.06
C LYS A 26 7.46 -14.46 46.71
N THR A 27 8.14 -14.94 47.74
CA THR A 27 9.42 -15.66 47.71
C THR A 27 9.51 -16.82 46.72
N GLU A 28 8.45 -17.61 46.54
CA GLU A 28 8.45 -18.75 45.60
C GLU A 28 8.57 -18.32 44.12
N ASN A 29 7.89 -17.23 43.74
CA ASN A 29 7.96 -16.72 42.38
C ASN A 29 9.30 -16.07 42.06
N MET A 30 10.00 -15.55 43.07
CA MET A 30 11.31 -14.92 42.90
C MET A 30 12.39 -15.96 42.61
N MET A 31 12.45 -17.06 43.38
CA MET A 31 13.45 -18.12 43.16
C MET A 31 13.31 -18.77 41.78
N MET A 32 12.08 -19.06 41.34
CA MET A 32 11.83 -19.64 40.02
C MET A 32 12.32 -18.72 38.88
N ARG A 33 12.17 -17.40 39.04
CA ARG A 33 12.63 -16.41 38.05
C ARG A 33 14.15 -16.25 38.02
N LEU A 34 14.79 -16.25 39.19
CA LEU A 34 16.25 -16.23 39.28
C LEU A 34 16.86 -17.50 38.68
N LYS A 35 16.26 -18.66 38.96
CA LYS A 35 16.64 -19.91 38.29
C LYS A 35 16.52 -19.79 36.77
N PHE A 36 15.38 -19.28 36.27
CA PHE A 36 15.21 -19.08 34.83
C PHE A 36 16.28 -18.15 34.23
N LEU A 37 16.60 -17.03 34.87
CA LEU A 37 17.69 -16.17 34.43
C LEU A 37 19.00 -16.95 34.36
N ASN A 38 19.37 -17.62 35.46
CA ASN A 38 20.65 -18.32 35.56
C ASN A 38 20.78 -19.43 34.52
N ASP A 39 19.69 -20.17 34.28
CA ASP A 39 19.62 -21.26 33.30
C ASP A 39 19.68 -20.77 31.84
N ASN A 40 19.47 -19.47 31.59
CA ASN A 40 19.29 -18.94 30.22
C ASN A 40 20.20 -17.75 29.87
N ILE A 41 20.90 -17.12 30.82
CA ILE A 41 21.72 -15.93 30.57
C ILE A 41 22.81 -16.17 29.51
N SER A 42 23.41 -17.37 29.50
CA SER A 42 24.46 -17.71 28.54
C SER A 42 23.95 -17.79 27.11
N LYS A 43 22.65 -18.07 26.92
CA LYS A 43 22.03 -18.20 25.60
C LYS A 43 21.85 -16.86 24.89
N LEU A 44 22.01 -15.74 25.60
CA LEU A 44 22.02 -14.40 24.97
C LEU A 44 23.14 -14.24 23.94
N GLU A 45 24.22 -15.02 24.03
CA GLU A 45 25.33 -15.03 23.07
C GLU A 45 24.93 -15.65 21.72
N GLU A 46 23.89 -16.47 21.70
CA GLU A 46 23.41 -17.20 20.51
C GLU A 46 22.31 -16.44 19.76
N GLU A 47 21.76 -15.38 20.35
CA GLU A 47 20.60 -14.64 19.82
C GLU A 47 21.00 -13.63 18.74
N ASN A 48 20.13 -13.48 17.73
CA ASN A 48 20.35 -12.53 16.65
C ASN A 48 20.29 -11.07 17.17
N PRO A 49 21.36 -10.28 17.03
CA PRO A 49 21.38 -8.87 17.46
C PRO A 49 20.31 -7.99 16.79
N GLU A 50 19.84 -8.34 15.59
CA GLU A 50 18.82 -7.57 14.86
C GLU A 50 17.47 -7.57 15.57
N HIS A 51 17.09 -8.69 16.20
CA HIS A 51 15.82 -8.81 16.93
C HIS A 51 15.93 -8.38 18.41
N MET A 52 17.08 -7.83 18.81
CA MET A 52 17.29 -7.38 20.18
C MET A 52 16.33 -6.22 20.51
N PRO A 53 15.57 -6.30 21.63
CA PRO A 53 14.59 -5.27 21.98
C PRO A 53 15.20 -3.87 22.10
N ILE A 54 14.36 -2.85 21.87
CA ILE A 54 14.79 -1.45 21.88
C ILE A 54 15.40 -1.10 23.23
N GLY A 55 16.65 -0.62 23.20
CA GLY A 55 17.35 -0.17 24.39
C GLY A 55 17.78 -1.29 25.33
N PHE A 56 17.64 -2.58 24.95
CA PHE A 56 18.02 -3.72 25.79
C PHE A 56 19.46 -3.64 26.28
N GLU A 57 20.39 -3.26 25.40
CA GLU A 57 21.82 -3.06 25.71
C GLU A 57 22.08 -2.02 26.81
N VAL A 58 21.12 -1.15 27.10
CA VAL A 58 21.24 -0.08 28.11
C VAL A 58 20.38 -0.39 29.32
N ALA A 59 19.14 -0.82 29.11
CA ALA A 59 18.18 -1.14 30.16
C ALA A 59 18.59 -2.41 30.93
N PHE A 60 18.99 -3.47 30.24
CA PHE A 60 19.29 -4.76 30.88
C PHE A 60 20.47 -4.68 31.85
N PRO A 61 21.66 -4.13 31.48
CA PRO A 61 22.74 -3.95 32.44
C PRO A 61 22.35 -3.06 33.62
N SER A 62 21.54 -2.02 33.39
CA SER A 62 21.08 -1.12 34.45
C SER A 62 20.16 -1.83 35.45
N LEU A 63 19.30 -2.74 34.98
CA LEU A 63 18.49 -3.61 35.84
C LEU A 63 19.36 -4.60 36.64
N ILE A 64 20.41 -5.15 36.02
CA ILE A 64 21.39 -6.01 36.72
C ILE A 64 22.12 -5.20 37.81
N ASP A 65 22.53 -3.97 37.53
CA ASP A 65 23.16 -3.09 38.53
C ASP A 65 22.21 -2.76 39.70
N ILE A 66 20.92 -2.56 39.44
CA ILE A 66 19.91 -2.41 40.49
C ILE A 66 19.76 -3.71 41.30
N ALA A 67 19.73 -4.87 40.62
CA ALA A 67 19.61 -6.15 41.30
C ALA A 67 20.80 -6.40 42.26
N ARG A 68 22.02 -6.08 41.83
CA ARG A 68 23.23 -6.12 42.67
C ARG A 68 23.11 -5.24 43.92
N LYS A 69 22.62 -4.00 43.77
CA LYS A 69 22.40 -3.08 44.89
C LYS A 69 21.36 -3.57 45.91
N LEU A 70 20.54 -4.53 45.52
CA LEU A 70 19.52 -5.17 46.36
C LEU A 70 19.95 -6.55 46.87
N ASP A 71 21.25 -6.89 46.76
CA ASP A 71 21.83 -8.17 47.17
C ASP A 71 21.19 -9.41 46.49
N ILE A 72 20.69 -9.23 45.26
CA ILE A 72 20.15 -10.33 44.45
C ILE A 72 21.29 -10.98 43.68
N GLN A 73 21.49 -12.28 43.90
CA GLN A 73 22.51 -13.05 43.18
C GLN A 73 22.18 -13.17 41.69
N VAL A 74 23.12 -12.75 40.85
CA VAL A 74 23.10 -12.85 39.39
C VAL A 74 24.39 -13.52 38.90
N PRO A 75 24.40 -14.19 37.72
CA PRO A 75 25.58 -14.93 37.26
C PRO A 75 26.73 -14.02 36.85
N GLU A 76 27.63 -13.68 37.78
CA GLU A 76 28.64 -12.62 37.56
C GLU A 76 29.65 -12.89 36.45
N ASP A 77 29.93 -14.16 36.16
CA ASP A 77 30.96 -14.57 35.20
C ASP A 77 30.45 -14.91 33.79
N SER A 78 29.16 -14.72 33.53
CA SER A 78 28.59 -14.98 32.19
C SER A 78 29.28 -14.09 31.14
N PRO A 79 29.88 -14.66 30.07
CA PRO A 79 30.46 -13.88 28.98
C PRO A 79 29.43 -12.95 28.32
N ALA A 80 28.18 -13.41 28.17
CA ALA A 80 27.04 -12.61 27.72
C ALA A 80 26.87 -11.29 28.51
N LEU A 81 27.02 -11.35 29.84
CA LEU A 81 26.95 -10.15 30.68
C LEU A 81 28.14 -9.23 30.46
N LYS A 82 29.34 -9.76 30.32
CA LYS A 82 30.53 -8.94 30.03
C LYS A 82 30.38 -8.20 28.69
N GLU A 83 29.88 -8.91 27.68
CA GLU A 83 29.63 -8.35 26.35
C GLU A 83 28.56 -7.25 26.38
N ILE A 84 27.40 -7.49 26.99
CA ILE A 84 26.32 -6.49 26.99
C ILE A 84 26.70 -5.22 27.76
N TYR A 85 27.52 -5.31 28.81
CA TYR A 85 28.09 -4.13 29.47
C TYR A 85 29.06 -3.36 28.57
N ALA A 86 29.87 -4.06 27.78
CA ALA A 86 30.74 -3.43 26.78
C ALA A 86 29.91 -2.70 25.72
N ARG A 87 28.84 -3.32 25.21
CA ARG A 87 27.88 -2.70 24.28
C ARG A 87 27.22 -1.46 24.89
N ARG A 88 26.76 -1.54 26.16
CA ARG A 88 26.23 -0.37 26.90
C ARG A 88 27.21 0.78 26.88
N ASN A 89 28.44 0.54 27.34
CA ASN A 89 29.44 1.58 27.54
C ASN A 89 29.79 2.25 26.20
N LEU A 90 29.97 1.46 25.14
CA LEU A 90 30.19 1.97 23.78
C LEU A 90 28.99 2.78 23.26
N LYS A 91 27.76 2.39 23.61
CA LYS A 91 26.56 3.12 23.20
C LYS A 91 26.42 4.44 23.94
N LEU A 92 26.70 4.45 25.24
CA LEU A 92 26.66 5.66 26.08
C LEU A 92 27.69 6.72 25.64
N THR A 93 28.85 6.33 25.11
CA THR A 93 29.83 7.30 24.56
C THR A 93 29.37 7.96 23.27
N LYS A 94 28.50 7.29 22.50
CA LYS A 94 27.91 7.82 21.26
C LYS A 94 26.69 8.70 21.51
N ILE A 95 26.10 8.66 22.71
CA ILE A 95 24.95 9.49 23.06
C ILE A 95 25.41 10.93 23.29
N PRO A 96 24.92 11.90 22.50
CA PRO A 96 25.22 13.30 22.74
C PRO A 96 24.41 13.78 23.96
N LYS A 97 24.96 13.60 25.18
CA LYS A 97 24.30 13.98 26.46
C LYS A 97 23.82 15.44 26.45
N SER A 98 24.55 16.34 25.79
CA SER A 98 24.18 17.75 25.67
C SER A 98 22.95 18.00 24.78
N LEU A 99 22.70 17.15 23.78
CA LEU A 99 21.49 17.22 22.93
C LEU A 99 20.28 16.57 23.60
N MET A 100 20.49 15.45 24.30
CA MET A 100 19.42 14.71 25.00
C MET A 100 18.61 15.57 25.97
N HIS A 101 19.23 16.59 26.58
CA HIS A 101 18.59 17.51 27.53
C HIS A 101 18.07 18.81 26.88
N LYS A 102 18.28 19.00 25.58
CA LYS A 102 17.91 20.24 24.86
C LYS A 102 16.79 20.04 23.86
N VAL A 103 16.76 18.88 23.20
CA VAL A 103 15.78 18.58 22.15
C VAL A 103 15.16 17.20 22.38
N PRO A 104 13.87 17.01 22.03
CA PRO A 104 13.24 15.70 22.07
C PRO A 104 13.96 14.71 21.13
N THR A 105 14.29 13.53 21.62
CA THR A 105 14.92 12.45 20.83
C THR A 105 14.37 11.10 21.29
N THR A 106 14.61 10.03 20.51
CA THR A 106 14.21 8.67 20.89
C THR A 106 14.81 8.19 22.22
N LEU A 107 15.86 8.85 22.73
CA LEU A 107 16.46 8.57 24.03
C LEU A 107 15.49 8.81 25.19
N LEU A 108 14.54 9.74 25.05
CA LEU A 108 13.48 9.95 26.04
C LEU A 108 12.62 8.70 26.24
N HIS A 109 12.56 7.82 25.24
CA HIS A 109 11.86 6.56 25.36
C HIS A 109 12.52 5.65 26.38
N SER A 110 13.81 5.75 26.72
CA SER A 110 14.56 4.76 27.53
C SER A 110 15.38 5.36 28.68
N LEU A 111 14.84 6.36 29.38
CA LEU A 111 15.56 7.07 30.46
C LEU A 111 15.92 6.17 31.65
N GLU A 112 15.18 5.08 31.88
CA GLU A 112 15.40 4.19 33.02
C GLU A 112 16.75 3.46 33.00
N GLY A 113 17.41 3.41 31.84
CA GLY A 113 18.74 2.81 31.69
C GLY A 113 19.88 3.82 31.64
N MET A 114 19.60 5.11 31.79
CA MET A 114 20.59 6.17 31.57
C MET A 114 21.14 6.74 32.89
N PRO A 115 22.48 6.83 33.04
CA PRO A 115 23.08 7.49 34.19
C PRO A 115 23.13 9.02 34.02
N ASP A 116 23.27 9.73 35.14
CA ASP A 116 23.56 11.18 35.22
C ASP A 116 22.55 12.09 34.49
N LEU A 117 21.27 11.84 34.70
CA LEU A 117 20.18 12.63 34.07
C LEU A 117 19.92 13.96 34.79
N GLU A 118 19.81 15.05 34.02
CA GLU A 118 19.43 16.37 34.51
C GLU A 118 17.91 16.58 34.40
N TRP A 119 17.17 16.14 35.42
CA TRP A 119 15.71 16.11 35.42
C TRP A 119 15.03 17.45 35.18
N GLU A 120 15.58 18.55 35.67
CA GLU A 120 15.03 19.89 35.44
C GLU A 120 14.98 20.24 33.94
N LYS A 121 15.95 19.77 33.17
CA LYS A 121 15.99 19.94 31.71
C LYS A 121 15.08 18.95 31.01
N LEU A 122 15.09 17.68 31.43
CA LEU A 122 14.26 16.63 30.82
C LEU A 122 12.76 16.91 30.96
N LEU A 123 12.30 17.43 32.10
CA LEU A 123 10.88 17.77 32.30
C LEU A 123 10.36 18.79 31.29
N LYS A 124 11.23 19.62 30.69
CA LYS A 124 10.86 20.57 29.63
C LYS A 124 10.60 19.87 28.28
N LEU A 125 11.03 18.61 28.14
CA LEU A 125 10.86 17.77 26.95
C LEU A 125 9.73 16.74 27.11
N GLN A 126 8.99 16.78 28.22
CA GLN A 126 7.86 15.91 28.50
C GLN A 126 6.77 16.07 27.43
N CYS A 127 6.14 14.96 27.03
CA CYS A 127 5.00 14.97 26.12
C CYS A 127 3.80 15.67 26.75
N LYS A 128 2.86 16.13 25.91
CA LYS A 128 1.64 16.84 26.39
C LYS A 128 0.77 15.97 27.30
N ASP A 129 0.79 14.66 27.13
CA ASP A 129 0.06 13.70 27.95
C ASP A 129 0.75 13.38 29.29
N GLY A 130 1.95 13.92 29.54
CA GLY A 130 2.73 13.69 30.75
C GLY A 130 3.76 12.55 30.64
N SER A 131 3.81 11.86 29.50
CA SER A 131 4.78 10.79 29.26
C SER A 131 6.16 11.32 28.87
N PHE A 132 7.16 10.45 29.00
CA PHE A 132 8.44 10.58 28.31
C PHE A 132 8.44 9.67 27.08
N LEU A 133 8.24 10.29 25.91
CA LEU A 133 8.09 9.67 24.60
C LEU A 133 7.22 8.40 24.63
N PHE A 134 6.04 8.51 25.25
CA PHE A 134 5.02 7.46 25.26
C PHE A 134 5.47 6.15 25.92
N SER A 135 6.55 6.14 26.69
CA SER A 135 7.02 4.94 27.39
C SER A 135 6.57 4.94 28.86
N PRO A 136 5.74 3.97 29.29
CA PRO A 136 5.42 3.80 30.70
C PRO A 136 6.63 3.56 31.60
N SER A 137 7.65 2.81 31.15
CA SER A 137 8.83 2.55 31.99
C SER A 137 9.70 3.79 32.19
N SER A 138 9.94 4.56 31.12
CA SER A 138 10.69 5.82 31.19
C SER A 138 9.96 6.84 32.07
N THR A 139 8.63 6.94 31.92
CA THR A 139 7.79 7.86 32.69
C THR A 139 7.71 7.45 34.17
N ALA A 140 7.65 6.16 34.46
CA ALA A 140 7.73 5.63 35.81
C ALA A 140 9.07 5.98 36.48
N PHE A 141 10.18 5.82 35.77
CA PHE A 141 11.49 6.20 36.27
C PHE A 141 11.55 7.71 36.55
N ALA A 142 11.06 8.55 35.63
CA ALA A 142 10.96 9.99 35.84
C ALA A 142 10.14 10.34 37.09
N LEU A 143 8.95 9.75 37.26
CA LEU A 143 8.10 9.94 38.44
C LEU A 143 8.84 9.60 39.74
N MET A 144 9.62 8.52 39.76
CA MET A 144 10.38 8.13 40.94
C MET A 144 11.39 9.19 41.36
N GLN A 145 12.02 9.85 40.38
CA GLN A 145 13.07 10.86 40.60
C GLN A 145 12.50 12.27 40.88
N THR A 146 11.40 12.64 40.23
CA THR A 146 10.91 14.04 40.22
C THR A 146 9.62 14.27 41.01
N LYS A 147 8.84 13.20 41.24
CA LYS A 147 7.47 13.29 41.78
C LYS A 147 6.52 14.15 40.92
N ASP A 148 6.83 14.29 39.63
CA ASP A 148 6.01 15.07 38.70
C ASP A 148 4.57 14.52 38.58
N GLN A 149 3.59 15.42 38.67
CA GLN A 149 2.18 15.04 38.68
C GLN A 149 1.67 14.61 37.30
N LYS A 150 2.23 15.13 36.21
CA LYS A 150 1.83 14.73 34.86
C LYS A 150 2.31 13.32 34.55
N CYS A 151 3.52 12.95 34.99
CA CYS A 151 3.98 11.56 34.93
C CYS A 151 3.04 10.63 35.71
N LEU A 152 2.61 11.03 36.90
CA LEU A 152 1.67 10.25 37.71
C LEU A 152 0.32 10.09 37.01
N GLN A 153 -0.20 11.16 36.43
CA GLN A 153 -1.47 11.15 35.70
C GLN A 153 -1.42 10.18 34.51
N TYR A 154 -0.43 10.32 33.63
CA TYR A 154 -0.21 9.42 32.49
C TYR A 154 -0.19 7.94 32.92
N LEU A 155 0.59 7.60 33.96
CA LEU A 155 0.70 6.23 34.45
C LEU A 155 -0.61 5.73 35.05
N THR A 156 -1.34 6.60 35.76
CA THR A 156 -2.64 6.26 36.34
C THR A 156 -3.66 5.95 35.24
N ASP A 157 -3.68 6.76 34.18
CA ASP A 157 -4.56 6.56 33.03
C ASP A 157 -4.23 5.26 32.29
N ALA A 158 -2.94 4.99 32.04
CA ALA A 158 -2.50 3.75 31.42
C ALA A 158 -2.86 2.51 32.27
N VAL A 159 -2.53 2.52 33.56
CA VAL A 159 -2.85 1.41 34.48
C VAL A 159 -4.36 1.16 34.56
N THR A 160 -5.15 2.24 34.58
CA THR A 160 -6.62 2.16 34.58
C THR A 160 -7.14 1.56 33.28
N LYS A 161 -6.64 2.02 32.13
CA LYS A 161 -7.02 1.52 30.80
C LYS A 161 -6.73 0.03 30.62
N PHE A 162 -5.62 -0.45 31.18
CA PHE A 162 -5.13 -1.82 31.02
C PHE A 162 -5.30 -2.70 32.26
N ASN A 163 -6.20 -2.30 33.18
CA ASN A 163 -6.59 -3.09 34.36
C ASN A 163 -5.40 -3.61 35.19
N GLY A 164 -4.39 -2.76 35.39
CA GLY A 164 -3.21 -3.07 36.20
C GLY A 164 -1.92 -3.15 35.39
N GLY A 165 -1.93 -3.82 34.23
CA GLY A 165 -0.78 -3.88 33.32
C GLY A 165 -0.55 -2.54 32.61
N VAL A 166 0.58 -2.41 31.91
CA VAL A 166 0.81 -1.34 30.93
C VAL A 166 1.60 -1.90 29.75
N PRO A 167 1.36 -1.43 28.50
CA PRO A 167 2.18 -1.80 27.35
C PRO A 167 3.57 -1.15 27.43
N ASN A 168 4.48 -1.52 26.52
CA ASN A 168 5.80 -0.88 26.45
C ASN A 168 5.77 0.53 25.83
N VAL A 169 4.71 0.84 25.08
CA VAL A 169 4.43 2.15 24.45
C VAL A 169 2.92 2.43 24.50
N TYR A 170 2.53 3.67 24.84
CA TYR A 170 1.13 4.12 24.84
C TYR A 170 1.02 5.66 24.79
N PRO A 171 0.07 6.24 24.03
CA PRO A 171 -0.82 5.58 23.06
C PRO A 171 -0.06 5.11 21.80
N VAL A 172 -0.77 4.40 20.94
CA VAL A 172 -0.33 3.98 19.59
C VAL A 172 -1.45 4.25 18.58
N ASP A 173 -2.19 5.35 18.80
CA ASP A 173 -3.42 5.64 18.10
C ASP A 173 -3.20 5.91 16.61
N LEU A 174 -2.23 6.76 16.24
CA LEU A 174 -1.97 7.03 14.82
C LEU A 174 -1.47 5.78 14.09
N PHE A 175 -0.52 5.06 14.70
CA PHE A 175 0.00 3.80 14.18
C PHE A 175 -1.13 2.79 13.91
N GLU A 176 -2.03 2.59 14.88
CA GLU A 176 -3.12 1.62 14.75
C GLU A 176 -4.10 2.00 13.63
N HIS A 177 -4.55 3.26 13.56
CA HIS A 177 -5.48 3.70 12.50
C HIS A 177 -4.85 3.57 11.11
N ILE A 178 -3.58 3.98 10.96
CA ILE A 178 -2.85 3.91 9.70
C ILE A 178 -2.71 2.45 9.23
N TRP A 179 -2.27 1.57 10.12
CA TRP A 179 -2.03 0.18 9.75
C TRP A 179 -3.32 -0.60 9.53
N VAL A 180 -4.40 -0.34 10.27
CA VAL A 180 -5.71 -0.95 10.00
C VAL A 180 -6.16 -0.65 8.56
N VAL A 181 -6.10 0.62 8.14
CA VAL A 181 -6.47 1.02 6.77
C VAL A 181 -5.61 0.29 5.75
N ASP A 182 -4.29 0.28 5.93
CA ASP A 182 -3.38 -0.40 5.01
C ASP A 182 -3.64 -1.91 4.91
N ARG A 183 -3.84 -2.60 6.04
CA ARG A 183 -4.08 -4.05 6.04
C ARG A 183 -5.40 -4.39 5.35
N LEU A 184 -6.47 -3.66 5.62
CA LEU A 184 -7.78 -3.89 4.99
C LEU A 184 -7.71 -3.66 3.47
N GLN A 185 -6.99 -2.63 3.02
CA GLN A 185 -6.80 -2.33 1.60
C GLN A 185 -5.98 -3.42 0.90
N ARG A 186 -4.82 -3.79 1.43
CA ARG A 186 -3.95 -4.81 0.80
C ARG A 186 -4.58 -6.20 0.82
N LEU A 187 -5.31 -6.54 1.88
CA LEU A 187 -6.11 -7.78 1.94
C LEU A 187 -7.34 -7.76 1.02
N GLY A 188 -7.62 -6.62 0.38
CA GLY A 188 -8.64 -6.54 -0.66
C GLY A 188 -10.07 -6.54 -0.14
N ILE A 189 -10.27 -6.24 1.15
CA ILE A 189 -11.57 -6.26 1.85
C ILE A 189 -11.99 -4.87 2.35
N SER A 190 -11.25 -3.81 2.03
CA SER A 190 -11.54 -2.45 2.47
C SER A 190 -12.94 -1.95 2.10
N ARG A 191 -13.49 -2.38 0.96
CA ARG A 191 -14.82 -1.97 0.46
C ARG A 191 -16.00 -2.30 1.40
N TYR A 192 -15.80 -3.18 2.38
CA TYR A 192 -16.81 -3.48 3.40
C TYR A 192 -16.78 -2.49 4.58
N PHE A 193 -15.80 -1.59 4.61
CA PHE A 193 -15.47 -0.75 5.75
C PHE A 193 -15.26 0.71 5.33
N ASP A 194 -15.88 1.17 4.23
CA ASP A 194 -15.63 2.51 3.69
C ASP A 194 -15.90 3.62 4.72
N SER A 195 -16.97 3.49 5.52
CA SER A 195 -17.28 4.43 6.62
C SER A 195 -16.21 4.44 7.71
N GLU A 196 -15.80 3.26 8.17
CA GLU A 196 -14.84 3.08 9.25
C GLU A 196 -13.43 3.50 8.82
N ILE A 197 -13.06 3.22 7.56
CA ILE A 197 -11.82 3.69 6.96
C ILE A 197 -11.84 5.21 6.88
N LYS A 198 -12.94 5.82 6.44
CA LYS A 198 -13.07 7.27 6.44
C LYS A 198 -12.85 7.86 7.83
N ASP A 199 -13.48 7.31 8.87
CA ASP A 199 -13.29 7.76 10.25
C ASP A 199 -11.82 7.64 10.69
N CYS A 200 -11.14 6.56 10.30
CA CYS A 200 -9.71 6.39 10.56
C CYS A 200 -8.86 7.46 9.85
N VAL A 201 -9.11 7.71 8.57
CA VAL A 201 -8.36 8.70 7.77
C VAL A 201 -8.62 10.12 8.29
N ASP A 202 -9.86 10.45 8.63
CA ASP A 202 -10.24 11.71 9.28
C ASP A 202 -9.50 11.90 10.62
N TYR A 203 -9.33 10.83 11.41
CA TYR A 203 -8.56 10.86 12.66
C TYR A 203 -7.07 11.11 12.40
N ILE A 204 -6.47 10.44 11.41
CA ILE A 204 -5.08 10.65 11.02
C ILE A 204 -4.86 12.10 10.59
N TYR A 205 -5.73 12.63 9.74
CA TYR A 205 -5.62 14.01 9.25
C TYR A 205 -5.72 15.04 10.37
N ARG A 206 -6.61 14.81 11.34
CA ARG A 206 -6.80 15.70 12.51
C ARG A 206 -5.51 15.95 13.30
N TYR A 207 -4.61 14.97 13.33
CA TYR A 207 -3.34 15.07 14.06
C TYR A 207 -2.12 15.12 13.14
N TRP A 208 -2.33 15.22 11.83
CA TRP A 208 -1.28 15.43 10.85
C TRP A 208 -0.62 16.79 11.08
N THR A 209 0.71 16.86 10.95
CA THR A 209 1.46 18.10 11.13
C THR A 209 2.41 18.35 9.96
N LYS A 210 2.87 19.61 9.82
CA LYS A 210 3.89 19.99 8.83
C LYS A 210 5.24 19.29 9.05
N ASP A 211 5.47 18.81 10.25
CA ASP A 211 6.67 18.08 10.65
C ASP A 211 6.37 16.57 10.68
N GLY A 212 5.34 16.09 9.97
CA GLY A 212 4.96 14.67 9.99
C GLY A 212 4.29 14.23 11.30
N ILE A 213 4.34 12.92 11.57
CA ILE A 213 3.73 12.28 12.75
C ILE A 213 4.64 11.17 13.29
N CYS A 214 4.26 10.60 14.43
CA CYS A 214 4.74 9.30 14.87
C CYS A 214 3.55 8.42 15.25
N TRP A 215 3.81 7.27 15.86
CA TRP A 215 2.79 6.32 16.31
C TRP A 215 1.70 6.88 17.23
N ALA A 216 1.93 8.05 17.84
CA ALA A 216 1.03 8.69 18.78
C ALA A 216 0.75 10.15 18.42
N LYS A 217 -0.48 10.60 18.66
CA LYS A 217 -0.86 12.00 18.43
C LYS A 217 -0.06 12.99 19.30
N ASN A 218 0.08 14.22 18.80
CA ASN A 218 0.69 15.35 19.53
C ASN A 218 2.14 15.11 20.00
N SER A 219 2.89 14.26 19.29
CA SER A 219 4.31 14.07 19.56
C SER A 219 5.16 15.26 19.10
N ASN A 220 6.26 15.49 19.80
CA ASN A 220 7.33 16.39 19.38
C ASN A 220 8.50 15.66 18.69
N VAL A 221 8.37 14.34 18.50
CA VAL A 221 9.33 13.48 17.79
C VAL A 221 8.54 12.71 16.76
N GLN A 222 8.95 12.82 15.50
CA GLN A 222 8.32 12.15 14.37
C GLN A 222 9.24 11.06 13.84
N ASP A 223 8.64 10.05 13.22
CA ASP A 223 9.35 8.97 12.55
C ASP A 223 8.88 8.85 11.10
N ILE A 224 9.79 8.36 10.25
CA ILE A 224 9.54 8.30 8.82
C ILE A 224 8.53 7.21 8.46
N ASP A 225 8.34 6.19 9.30
CA ASP A 225 7.48 5.05 8.99
C ASP A 225 6.01 5.48 9.07
N ASP A 226 5.60 5.99 10.23
CA ASP A 226 4.26 6.55 10.45
C ASP A 226 4.02 7.77 9.55
N THR A 227 5.03 8.62 9.33
CA THR A 227 4.89 9.76 8.41
C THR A 227 4.69 9.32 6.96
N ALA A 228 5.46 8.36 6.45
CA ALA A 228 5.32 7.87 5.08
C ALA A 228 3.97 7.17 4.87
N MET A 229 3.58 6.32 5.81
CA MET A 229 2.30 5.62 5.75
C MET A 229 1.12 6.58 5.86
N GLY A 230 1.14 7.49 6.83
CA GLY A 230 0.11 8.52 7.00
C GLY A 230 0.00 9.41 5.76
N PHE A 231 1.14 9.86 5.21
CA PHE A 231 1.18 10.64 3.96
C PHE A 231 0.49 9.91 2.81
N ARG A 232 0.86 8.64 2.57
CA ARG A 232 0.30 7.83 1.48
C ARG A 232 -1.20 7.62 1.68
N VAL A 233 -1.63 7.24 2.89
CA VAL A 233 -3.04 7.02 3.22
C VAL A 233 -3.84 8.30 3.00
N LEU A 234 -3.39 9.43 3.55
CA LEU A 234 -4.06 10.71 3.41
C LEU A 234 -4.16 11.13 1.93
N ARG A 235 -3.05 11.08 1.19
CA ARG A 235 -3.02 11.47 -0.22
C ARG A 235 -3.94 10.62 -1.08
N MET A 236 -3.95 9.30 -0.89
CA MET A 236 -4.83 8.40 -1.65
C MET A 236 -6.32 8.60 -1.34
N HIS A 237 -6.67 9.27 -0.23
CA HIS A 237 -8.05 9.61 0.14
C HIS A 237 -8.37 11.10 -0.07
N GLY A 238 -7.63 11.80 -0.93
CA GLY A 238 -7.93 13.19 -1.34
C GLY A 238 -7.48 14.28 -0.36
N TYR A 239 -6.82 13.92 0.75
CA TYR A 239 -6.39 14.90 1.73
C TYR A 239 -5.18 15.71 1.25
N LYS A 240 -5.23 17.02 1.48
CA LYS A 240 -4.14 17.95 1.16
C LYS A 240 -2.97 17.78 2.14
N VAL A 241 -1.95 17.07 1.68
CA VAL A 241 -0.68 16.85 2.40
C VAL A 241 0.51 17.28 1.55
N THR A 242 1.45 18.01 2.17
CA THR A 242 2.66 18.52 1.53
C THR A 242 3.82 17.54 1.70
N THR A 243 4.69 17.44 0.71
CA THR A 243 5.90 16.58 0.76
C THR A 243 7.01 17.11 1.66
N ASP A 244 6.92 18.37 2.09
CA ASP A 244 7.88 18.98 3.00
C ASP A 244 8.03 18.25 4.34
N VAL A 245 7.04 17.44 4.74
CA VAL A 245 7.11 16.57 5.95
C VAL A 245 8.33 15.64 5.94
N PHE A 246 8.84 15.30 4.75
CA PHE A 246 9.97 14.39 4.60
C PHE A 246 11.34 15.07 4.79
N ARG A 247 11.43 16.41 4.72
CA ARG A 247 12.71 17.14 4.72
C ARG A 247 13.56 16.90 5.95
N GLN A 248 12.93 16.75 7.11
CA GLN A 248 13.63 16.51 8.38
C GLN A 248 14.29 15.13 8.48
N PHE A 249 13.84 14.17 7.67
CA PHE A 249 14.38 12.82 7.62
C PHE A 249 15.46 12.69 6.55
N GLU A 250 15.55 13.67 5.65
CA GLU A 250 16.53 13.72 4.58
C GLU A 250 17.81 14.41 5.06
N LYS A 251 18.95 13.78 4.78
CA LYS A 251 20.27 14.38 4.94
C LYS A 251 21.25 13.80 3.93
N ASP A 252 21.87 14.68 3.15
CA ASP A 252 22.90 14.33 2.16
C ASP A 252 22.42 13.26 1.15
N GLY A 253 21.16 13.36 0.72
CA GLY A 253 20.50 12.42 -0.20
C GLY A 253 20.12 11.08 0.43
N LYS A 254 20.18 10.94 1.76
CA LYS A 254 19.80 9.74 2.51
C LYS A 254 18.62 10.03 3.41
N PHE A 255 17.76 9.02 3.59
CA PHE A 255 16.64 9.10 4.52
C PHE A 255 16.91 8.25 5.76
N VAL A 256 16.44 8.71 6.92
CA VAL A 256 16.62 8.04 8.22
C VAL A 256 15.29 7.91 8.95
N CYS A 257 15.18 6.95 9.86
CA CYS A 257 13.94 6.71 10.61
C CYS A 257 13.56 7.87 11.53
N PHE A 258 14.54 8.54 12.13
CA PHE A 258 14.35 9.63 13.08
C PHE A 258 15.29 10.80 12.75
N PRO A 259 14.83 12.06 12.82
CA PRO A 259 15.68 13.22 12.57
C PRO A 259 16.92 13.24 13.47
N GLY A 260 18.08 13.51 12.88
CA GLY A 260 19.36 13.56 13.59
C GLY A 260 19.95 12.20 14.01
N GLN A 261 19.34 11.08 13.58
CA GLN A 261 19.87 9.73 13.79
C GLN A 261 20.38 9.14 12.48
N THR A 262 20.98 7.96 12.55
CA THR A 262 21.49 7.22 11.38
C THR A 262 20.76 5.91 11.13
N THR A 263 19.71 5.62 11.90
CA THR A 263 18.98 4.35 11.83
C THR A 263 18.13 4.29 10.57
N GLN A 264 18.20 3.18 9.86
CA GLN A 264 17.40 2.83 8.70
C GLN A 264 16.85 1.43 8.94
N ALA A 265 15.53 1.28 8.88
CA ALA A 265 14.85 0.01 9.05
C ALA A 265 14.20 -0.41 7.72
N VAL A 266 14.15 -1.71 7.44
CA VAL A 266 13.61 -2.24 6.18
C VAL A 266 12.16 -1.81 6.00
N THR A 267 11.32 -1.94 7.03
CA THR A 267 9.92 -1.53 7.02
C THR A 267 9.73 -0.03 6.80
N GLY A 268 10.46 0.81 7.54
CA GLY A 268 10.39 2.26 7.37
C GLY A 268 10.81 2.71 5.96
N MET A 269 11.85 2.09 5.37
CA MET A 269 12.27 2.39 4.00
C MET A 269 11.33 1.80 2.95
N PHE A 270 10.73 0.63 3.21
CA PHE A 270 9.68 0.04 2.39
C PHE A 270 8.44 0.93 2.32
N ASN A 271 8.01 1.49 3.46
CA ASN A 271 6.86 2.39 3.48
C ASN A 271 7.18 3.76 2.88
N LEU A 272 8.40 4.28 3.05
CA LEU A 272 8.89 5.44 2.29
C LEU A 272 8.84 5.17 0.78
N PHE A 273 9.28 4.00 0.33
CA PHE A 273 9.25 3.61 -1.08
C PHE A 273 7.82 3.62 -1.62
N ARG A 274 6.88 2.97 -0.93
CA ARG A 274 5.46 2.96 -1.30
C ARG A 274 4.85 4.37 -1.33
N ALA A 275 5.16 5.19 -0.32
CA ALA A 275 4.68 6.58 -0.25
C ALA A 275 5.26 7.46 -1.36
N SER A 276 6.50 7.23 -1.76
CA SER A 276 7.15 7.98 -2.83
C SER A 276 6.58 7.69 -4.23
N GLN A 277 5.84 6.59 -4.40
CA GLN A 277 5.24 6.24 -5.70
C GLN A 277 3.92 6.98 -5.98
N VAL A 278 3.30 7.61 -4.97
CA VAL A 278 2.15 8.52 -5.13
C VAL A 278 2.60 9.98 -5.26
N LEU A 279 3.75 10.22 -5.91
CA LEU A 279 4.27 11.57 -6.15
C LEU A 279 3.48 12.31 -7.24
N PHE A 280 3.34 13.61 -7.06
CA PHE A 280 2.87 14.54 -8.08
C PHE A 280 4.06 15.13 -8.86
N PRO A 281 3.82 15.75 -10.03
CA PRO A 281 4.87 16.44 -10.76
C PRO A 281 5.60 17.47 -9.88
N ASP A 282 6.89 17.63 -10.13
CA ASP A 282 7.80 18.59 -9.45
C ASP A 282 8.05 18.34 -7.95
N GLU A 283 7.57 17.22 -7.38
CA GLU A 283 7.82 16.86 -5.97
C GLU A 283 9.19 16.21 -5.76
N LYS A 284 10.26 17.01 -5.91
CA LYS A 284 11.65 16.55 -5.93
C LYS A 284 12.05 15.65 -4.75
N ILE A 285 11.60 15.96 -3.54
CA ILE A 285 11.91 15.17 -2.35
C ILE A 285 11.37 13.75 -2.42
N LEU A 286 10.23 13.52 -3.08
CA LEU A 286 9.70 12.17 -3.28
C LEU A 286 10.45 11.43 -4.37
N GLU A 287 10.94 12.10 -5.42
CA GLU A 287 11.84 11.46 -6.39
C GLU A 287 13.11 10.94 -5.70
N ASP A 288 13.70 11.78 -4.85
CA ASP A 288 14.91 11.43 -4.11
C ASP A 288 14.62 10.31 -3.09
N ALA A 289 13.46 10.36 -2.42
CA ALA A 289 12.99 9.30 -1.54
C ALA A 289 12.78 7.98 -2.29
N LYS A 290 12.14 8.00 -3.48
CA LYS A 290 11.91 6.82 -4.33
C LYS A 290 13.22 6.18 -4.72
N LYS A 291 14.17 6.99 -5.22
CA LYS A 291 15.49 6.52 -5.62
C LYS A 291 16.27 5.94 -4.46
N PHE A 292 16.30 6.65 -3.32
CA PHE A 292 17.04 6.21 -2.14
C PHE A 292 16.48 4.90 -1.58
N SER A 293 15.17 4.86 -1.33
CA SER A 293 14.51 3.69 -0.73
C SER A 293 14.54 2.47 -1.64
N TYR A 294 14.35 2.64 -2.96
CA TYR A 294 14.50 1.54 -3.93
C TYR A 294 15.90 0.91 -3.87
N ASN A 295 16.95 1.74 -3.91
CA ASN A 295 18.33 1.27 -3.88
C ASN A 295 18.65 0.56 -2.55
N TYR A 296 18.20 1.13 -1.43
CA TYR A 296 18.35 0.53 -0.11
C TYR A 296 17.69 -0.86 -0.05
N LEU A 297 16.45 -0.99 -0.54
CA LEU A 297 15.72 -2.26 -0.52
C LEU A 297 16.32 -3.29 -1.47
N LYS A 298 16.77 -2.90 -2.66
CA LYS A 298 17.49 -3.81 -3.58
C LYS A 298 18.83 -4.26 -3.01
N GLU A 299 19.56 -3.39 -2.33
CA GLU A 299 20.79 -3.76 -1.62
C GLU A 299 20.47 -4.82 -0.55
N LYS A 300 19.48 -4.56 0.32
CA LYS A 300 19.05 -5.50 1.36
C LYS A 300 18.52 -6.82 0.80
N GLN A 301 17.83 -6.80 -0.34
CA GLN A 301 17.41 -8.01 -1.06
C GLN A 301 18.63 -8.81 -1.52
N SER A 302 19.62 -8.16 -2.13
CA SER A 302 20.82 -8.80 -2.67
C SER A 302 21.76 -9.40 -1.60
N THR A 303 21.74 -8.84 -0.39
CA THR A 303 22.54 -9.32 0.75
C THR A 303 21.77 -10.29 1.66
N ASN A 304 20.51 -10.62 1.31
CA ASN A 304 19.61 -11.44 2.13
C ASN A 304 19.39 -10.86 3.55
N GLU A 305 19.31 -9.53 3.64
CA GLU A 305 19.13 -8.74 4.86
C GLU A 305 17.76 -8.05 4.90
N LEU A 306 16.74 -8.62 4.26
CA LEU A 306 15.34 -8.19 4.39
C LEU A 306 14.73 -8.66 5.73
N LEU A 307 15.41 -8.29 6.81
CA LEU A 307 15.02 -8.50 8.19
C LEU A 307 14.75 -7.13 8.82
N ASP A 308 13.79 -7.06 9.73
CA ASP A 308 13.40 -5.81 10.35
C ASP A 308 13.60 -5.82 11.87
N LYS A 309 14.07 -4.68 12.38
CA LYS A 309 14.35 -4.48 13.81
C LYS A 309 13.07 -4.32 14.64
N TRP A 310 11.96 -3.96 14.03
CA TRP A 310 10.72 -3.53 14.68
C TRP A 310 9.59 -4.55 14.51
N ILE A 311 9.74 -5.55 13.64
CA ILE A 311 8.73 -6.58 13.43
C ILE A 311 9.33 -7.92 13.01
N ILE A 312 8.77 -9.00 13.54
CA ILE A 312 8.92 -10.37 13.04
C ILE A 312 7.66 -10.66 12.25
N ALA A 313 7.74 -10.43 10.94
CA ALA A 313 6.64 -10.66 10.00
C ALA A 313 6.76 -12.03 9.34
N LYS A 314 5.63 -12.61 8.91
CA LYS A 314 5.61 -13.91 8.21
C LYS A 314 6.47 -13.93 6.93
N ASP A 315 6.36 -12.91 6.07
CA ASP A 315 7.07 -12.86 4.79
C ASP A 315 7.40 -11.44 4.33
N LEU A 316 8.18 -10.72 5.15
CA LEU A 316 8.71 -9.40 4.77
C LEU A 316 9.53 -9.44 3.45
N PRO A 317 10.38 -10.46 3.19
CA PRO A 317 11.08 -10.55 1.91
C PRO A 317 10.13 -10.56 0.72
N GLY A 318 9.06 -11.36 0.75
CA GLY A 318 8.07 -11.41 -0.31
C GLY A 318 7.29 -10.10 -0.49
N GLU A 319 6.98 -9.40 0.61
CA GLU A 319 6.33 -8.07 0.53
C GLU A 319 7.22 -7.04 -0.19
N VAL A 320 8.52 -7.03 0.12
CA VAL A 320 9.49 -6.11 -0.48
C VAL A 320 9.77 -6.50 -1.94
N GLU A 321 9.94 -7.79 -2.22
CA GLU A 321 10.14 -8.30 -3.58
C GLU A 321 8.98 -7.90 -4.50
N TYR A 322 7.73 -8.15 -4.08
CA TYR A 322 6.56 -7.74 -4.85
C TYR A 322 6.55 -6.24 -5.18
N ALA A 323 6.83 -5.37 -4.20
CA ALA A 323 6.82 -3.93 -4.43
C ALA A 323 7.97 -3.45 -5.33
N LEU A 324 9.13 -4.12 -5.28
CA LEU A 324 10.27 -3.82 -6.14
C LEU A 324 10.04 -4.26 -7.59
N ASP A 325 9.36 -5.39 -7.78
CA ASP A 325 9.12 -6.00 -9.09
C ASP A 325 7.83 -5.49 -9.74
N VAL A 326 6.85 -5.03 -8.97
CA VAL A 326 5.59 -4.47 -9.47
C VAL A 326 5.40 -3.06 -8.88
N PRO A 327 5.78 -1.99 -9.61
CA PRO A 327 5.59 -0.62 -9.12
C PRO A 327 4.10 -0.30 -8.95
N TRP A 328 3.75 0.69 -8.12
CA TRP A 328 2.35 1.07 -7.86
C TRP A 328 1.53 1.35 -9.12
N TYR A 329 2.13 1.89 -10.18
CA TYR A 329 1.47 2.10 -11.47
C TYR A 329 1.10 0.80 -12.19
N ALA A 330 1.83 -0.30 -11.95
CA ALA A 330 1.54 -1.63 -12.48
C ALA A 330 0.79 -2.54 -11.49
N SER A 331 0.66 -2.14 -10.23
CA SER A 331 0.04 -2.97 -9.18
C SER A 331 -1.50 -2.91 -9.29
N LEU A 332 -2.08 -3.97 -9.87
CA LEU A 332 -3.54 -4.13 -9.95
C LEU A 332 -4.12 -4.64 -8.62
N PRO A 333 -5.32 -4.21 -8.20
CA PRO A 333 -5.91 -4.55 -6.90
C PRO A 333 -5.89 -6.04 -6.55
N ARG A 334 -6.40 -6.92 -7.42
CA ARG A 334 -6.40 -8.37 -7.13
C ARG A 334 -5.02 -8.99 -7.18
N LEU A 335 -4.12 -8.45 -8.00
CA LEU A 335 -2.75 -8.92 -8.06
C LEU A 335 -2.05 -8.68 -6.72
N GLU A 336 -2.08 -7.46 -6.19
CA GLU A 336 -1.50 -7.15 -4.88
C GLU A 336 -2.13 -8.00 -3.78
N THR A 337 -3.47 -8.05 -3.73
CA THR A 337 -4.19 -8.87 -2.75
C THR A 337 -3.79 -10.33 -2.81
N ARG A 338 -3.66 -10.91 -4.01
CA ARG A 338 -3.34 -12.33 -4.16
C ARG A 338 -1.99 -12.69 -3.54
N PHE A 339 -0.97 -11.85 -3.74
CA PHE A 339 0.33 -12.04 -3.08
C PHE A 339 0.25 -11.76 -1.58
N TYR A 340 -0.47 -10.70 -1.18
CA TYR A 340 -0.54 -10.32 0.23
C TYR A 340 -1.27 -11.33 1.13
N LEU A 341 -2.23 -12.08 0.58
CA LEU A 341 -2.88 -13.20 1.29
C LEU A 341 -1.89 -14.31 1.72
N GLU A 342 -0.78 -14.47 0.99
CA GLU A 342 0.29 -15.41 1.32
C GLU A 342 1.31 -14.80 2.29
N GLN A 343 1.44 -13.47 2.29
CA GLN A 343 2.48 -12.76 3.04
C GLN A 343 2.02 -12.33 4.44
N TYR A 344 0.75 -11.94 4.60
CA TYR A 344 0.20 -11.47 5.87
C TYR A 344 0.23 -12.58 6.94
N GLY A 345 0.82 -12.26 8.10
CA GLY A 345 1.01 -13.22 9.19
C GLY A 345 -0.17 -13.40 10.13
N GLY A 346 -1.24 -12.60 9.99
CA GLY A 346 -2.38 -12.68 10.89
C GLY A 346 -1.97 -12.42 12.34
N GLU A 347 -2.43 -13.24 13.27
CA GLU A 347 -2.09 -13.08 14.69
C GLU A 347 -0.64 -13.44 15.03
N ASP A 348 0.10 -14.09 14.12
CA ASP A 348 1.45 -14.58 14.37
C ASP A 348 2.51 -13.48 14.26
N ASP A 349 2.24 -12.37 13.55
CA ASP A 349 3.16 -11.23 13.47
C ASP A 349 3.43 -10.63 14.86
N VAL A 350 4.71 -10.43 15.18
CA VAL A 350 5.17 -9.90 16.48
C VAL A 350 5.91 -8.60 16.27
N TRP A 351 5.51 -7.56 16.98
CA TRP A 351 6.20 -6.27 16.97
C TRP A 351 7.28 -6.24 18.06
N ILE A 352 8.41 -5.61 17.74
CA ILE A 352 9.58 -5.50 18.62
C ILE A 352 9.63 -4.06 19.16
N GLY A 353 9.21 -3.91 20.41
CA GLY A 353 9.35 -2.69 21.19
C GLY A 353 10.51 -2.78 22.18
N LYS A 354 10.36 -2.16 23.36
CA LYS A 354 11.21 -2.54 24.52
C LYS A 354 10.95 -3.98 24.97
N THR A 355 9.76 -4.46 24.67
CA THR A 355 9.31 -5.85 24.82
C THR A 355 8.71 -6.28 23.49
N LEU A 356 8.60 -7.58 23.26
CA LEU A 356 7.70 -8.08 22.22
C LEU A 356 6.26 -7.69 22.54
N TYR A 357 5.48 -7.31 21.53
CA TYR A 357 4.07 -6.99 21.66
C TYR A 357 3.29 -7.39 20.41
N ARG A 358 1.96 -7.43 20.53
CA ARG A 358 1.04 -7.71 19.42
C ARG A 358 0.03 -6.58 19.30
N MET A 359 -0.42 -6.35 18.07
CA MET A 359 -1.41 -5.34 17.72
C MET A 359 -2.65 -6.03 17.18
N GLY A 360 -3.57 -6.44 18.06
CA GLY A 360 -4.71 -7.29 17.69
C GLY A 360 -5.63 -6.67 16.64
N ASN A 361 -5.73 -5.34 16.58
CA ASN A 361 -6.53 -4.66 15.55
C ASN A 361 -5.82 -4.57 14.19
N VAL A 362 -4.50 -4.80 14.13
CA VAL A 362 -3.68 -4.73 12.91
C VAL A 362 -3.32 -6.13 12.38
N SER A 363 -2.99 -7.04 13.30
CA SER A 363 -2.46 -8.38 13.06
C SER A 363 -3.40 -9.41 13.69
N ASN A 364 -4.35 -9.93 12.91
CA ASN A 364 -5.33 -10.91 13.38
C ASN A 364 -5.77 -11.88 12.27
N ASN A 365 -6.18 -13.08 12.68
CA ASN A 365 -6.63 -14.12 11.76
C ASN A 365 -8.01 -13.83 11.15
N THR A 366 -8.85 -13.05 11.84
CA THR A 366 -10.19 -12.69 11.33
C THR A 366 -10.11 -11.94 10.01
N TYR A 367 -9.20 -10.98 9.89
CA TYR A 367 -8.94 -10.26 8.64
C TYR A 367 -8.47 -11.22 7.54
N LEU A 368 -7.53 -12.12 7.85
CA LEU A 368 -6.99 -13.07 6.88
C LEU A 368 -8.04 -14.08 6.40
N GLU A 369 -8.86 -14.61 7.31
CA GLU A 369 -9.94 -15.54 7.00
C GLU A 369 -11.01 -14.87 6.13
N MET A 370 -11.45 -13.67 6.51
CA MET A 370 -12.38 -12.88 5.71
C MET A 370 -11.83 -12.60 4.31
N ALA A 371 -10.57 -12.20 4.21
CA ALA A 371 -9.93 -11.88 2.94
C ALA A 371 -9.81 -13.11 2.02
N LYS A 372 -9.50 -14.28 2.56
CA LYS A 372 -9.49 -15.54 1.80
C LYS A 372 -10.87 -15.92 1.30
N LEU A 373 -11.89 -15.82 2.16
CA LEU A 373 -13.27 -16.11 1.78
C LEU A 373 -13.76 -15.15 0.69
N ASP A 374 -13.51 -13.85 0.87
CA ASP A 374 -13.89 -12.83 -0.10
C ASP A 374 -13.19 -13.02 -1.45
N TYR A 375 -11.88 -13.27 -1.44
CA TYR A 375 -11.10 -13.52 -2.66
C TYR A 375 -11.64 -14.73 -3.41
N ASN A 376 -11.87 -15.85 -2.72
CA ASN A 376 -12.40 -17.08 -3.34
C ASN A 376 -13.82 -16.90 -3.88
N ASN A 377 -14.67 -16.12 -3.20
CA ASN A 377 -16.01 -15.80 -3.69
C ASN A 377 -15.96 -14.97 -4.99
N CYS A 378 -15.10 -13.96 -5.04
CA CYS A 378 -14.87 -13.18 -6.26
C CYS A 378 -14.36 -14.09 -7.39
N LEU A 379 -13.37 -14.92 -7.12
CA LEU A 379 -12.77 -15.83 -8.10
C LEU A 379 -13.79 -16.83 -8.66
N ALA A 380 -14.69 -17.38 -7.83
CA ALA A 380 -15.75 -18.27 -8.29
C ALA A 380 -16.69 -17.60 -9.30
N ILE A 381 -17.02 -16.32 -9.07
CA ILE A 381 -17.81 -15.51 -9.99
C ILE A 381 -17.00 -15.22 -11.25
N HIS A 382 -15.72 -14.89 -11.12
CA HIS A 382 -14.86 -14.62 -12.27
C HIS A 382 -14.70 -15.84 -13.18
N HIS A 383 -14.71 -17.06 -12.64
CA HIS A 383 -14.74 -18.28 -13.46
C HIS A 383 -16.06 -18.47 -14.22
N LEU A 384 -17.20 -18.13 -13.60
CA LEU A 384 -18.50 -18.19 -14.28
C LEU A 384 -18.59 -17.15 -15.41
N GLU A 385 -18.14 -15.93 -15.14
CA GLU A 385 -18.03 -14.86 -16.12
C GLU A 385 -17.09 -15.25 -17.27
N TRP A 386 -15.97 -15.93 -16.99
CA TRP A 386 -15.07 -16.42 -18.03
C TRP A 386 -15.76 -17.39 -18.98
N ASN A 387 -16.56 -18.34 -18.49
CA ASN A 387 -17.35 -19.23 -19.36
C ASN A 387 -18.29 -18.44 -20.28
N THR A 388 -18.90 -17.37 -19.74
CA THR A 388 -19.78 -16.48 -20.51
C THR A 388 -19.00 -15.71 -21.58
N MET A 389 -17.78 -15.24 -21.27
CA MET A 389 -16.89 -14.59 -22.23
C MET A 389 -16.48 -15.54 -23.36
N GLN A 390 -16.17 -16.80 -23.04
CA GLN A 390 -15.84 -17.81 -24.05
C GLN A 390 -17.04 -18.12 -24.96
N GLN A 391 -18.25 -18.23 -24.39
CA GLN A 391 -19.46 -18.44 -25.17
C GLN A 391 -19.73 -17.26 -26.11
N TRP A 392 -19.66 -16.02 -25.60
CA TRP A 392 -19.79 -14.80 -26.42
C TRP A 392 -18.79 -14.77 -27.58
N TYR A 393 -17.55 -15.15 -27.33
CA TYR A 393 -16.50 -15.20 -28.34
C TYR A 393 -16.85 -16.18 -29.47
N VAL A 394 -17.40 -17.35 -29.15
CA VAL A 394 -17.84 -18.36 -30.12
C VAL A 394 -19.11 -17.93 -30.85
N ASP A 395 -20.10 -17.37 -30.14
CA ASP A 395 -21.40 -16.98 -30.71
C ASP A 395 -21.27 -15.92 -31.80
N PHE A 396 -20.36 -14.96 -31.61
CA PHE A 396 -20.05 -13.95 -32.62
C PHE A 396 -18.98 -14.38 -33.64
N GLY A 397 -18.45 -15.61 -33.53
CA GLY A 397 -17.42 -16.14 -34.42
C GLY A 397 -16.14 -15.30 -34.43
N MET A 398 -15.76 -14.77 -33.26
CA MET A 398 -14.66 -13.81 -33.11
C MET A 398 -13.32 -14.37 -33.60
N GLU A 399 -13.14 -15.70 -33.58
CA GLU A 399 -11.96 -16.39 -34.08
C GLU A 399 -11.66 -16.16 -35.57
N ARG A 400 -12.66 -15.69 -36.32
CA ARG A 400 -12.57 -15.49 -37.77
C ARG A 400 -12.01 -14.12 -38.15
N PHE A 401 -11.91 -13.19 -37.20
CA PHE A 401 -11.61 -11.78 -37.46
C PHE A 401 -10.22 -11.33 -37.01
N GLY A 402 -9.29 -12.23 -36.70
CA GLY A 402 -7.89 -11.83 -36.55
C GLY A 402 -7.04 -12.74 -35.68
N THR A 403 -5.91 -12.18 -35.25
CA THR A 403 -4.88 -12.80 -34.39
C THR A 403 -5.24 -12.79 -32.90
N SER A 404 -6.37 -12.20 -32.52
CA SER A 404 -6.91 -12.30 -31.17
C SER A 404 -7.36 -13.74 -30.95
N ASP A 405 -6.52 -14.56 -30.34
CA ASP A 405 -6.86 -15.92 -29.95
C ASP A 405 -7.57 -15.91 -28.58
N ILE A 406 -7.92 -17.10 -28.12
CA ILE A 406 -8.53 -17.28 -26.80
C ILE A 406 -7.62 -16.75 -25.66
N THR A 407 -6.31 -16.70 -25.89
CA THR A 407 -5.32 -16.14 -24.96
C THR A 407 -5.48 -14.63 -24.84
N SER A 408 -5.64 -13.91 -25.96
CA SER A 408 -5.90 -12.47 -25.96
C SER A 408 -7.22 -12.11 -25.27
N LEU A 409 -8.26 -12.95 -25.47
CA LEU A 409 -9.52 -12.83 -24.74
C LEU A 409 -9.31 -13.01 -23.23
N LEU A 410 -8.56 -14.04 -22.82
CA LEU A 410 -8.24 -14.31 -21.42
C LEU A 410 -7.48 -13.16 -20.77
N VAL A 411 -6.48 -12.61 -21.46
CA VAL A 411 -5.74 -11.44 -20.98
C VAL A 411 -6.66 -10.23 -20.85
N SER A 412 -7.51 -9.94 -21.83
CA SER A 412 -8.48 -8.83 -21.76
C SER A 412 -9.42 -8.96 -20.57
N TYR A 413 -9.91 -10.18 -20.33
CA TYR A 413 -10.77 -10.48 -19.20
C TYR A 413 -10.04 -10.39 -17.86
N TYR A 414 -8.86 -10.99 -17.75
CA TYR A 414 -8.02 -10.92 -16.55
C TYR A 414 -7.70 -9.47 -16.18
N LEU A 415 -7.33 -8.63 -17.15
CA LEU A 415 -7.02 -7.22 -16.91
C LEU A 415 -8.22 -6.46 -16.33
N ALA A 416 -9.43 -6.71 -16.84
CA ALA A 416 -10.65 -6.14 -16.29
C ALA A 416 -10.95 -6.69 -14.89
N ALA A 417 -10.87 -8.01 -14.70
CA ALA A 417 -11.19 -8.69 -13.44
C ALA A 417 -10.20 -8.39 -12.31
N ALA A 418 -8.92 -8.23 -12.63
CA ALA A 418 -7.90 -7.86 -11.66
C ALA A 418 -8.02 -6.39 -11.20
N SER A 419 -8.70 -5.56 -11.99
CA SER A 419 -8.86 -4.11 -11.78
C SER A 419 -10.19 -3.75 -11.09
N VAL A 420 -11.30 -4.35 -11.53
CA VAL A 420 -12.65 -4.19 -10.96
C VAL A 420 -13.14 -5.57 -10.59
N PHE A 421 -12.98 -5.99 -9.35
CA PHE A 421 -13.11 -7.39 -8.96
C PHE A 421 -14.41 -7.71 -8.22
N GLU A 422 -15.12 -6.70 -7.78
CA GLU A 422 -16.28 -6.77 -6.90
C GLU A 422 -17.43 -7.54 -7.58
N PRO A 423 -18.06 -8.54 -6.94
CA PRO A 423 -19.15 -9.33 -7.52
C PRO A 423 -20.24 -8.49 -8.20
N GLU A 424 -20.68 -7.43 -7.54
CA GLU A 424 -21.73 -6.50 -7.96
C GLU A 424 -21.36 -5.67 -9.20
N ARG A 425 -20.08 -5.61 -9.57
CA ARG A 425 -19.55 -4.87 -10.72
C ARG A 425 -19.27 -5.75 -11.95
N SER A 426 -19.90 -6.93 -12.00
CA SER A 426 -19.81 -7.90 -13.11
C SER A 426 -20.02 -7.27 -14.49
N LYS A 427 -21.03 -6.41 -14.63
CA LYS A 427 -21.37 -5.76 -15.91
C LYS A 427 -20.27 -4.83 -16.41
N GLU A 428 -19.63 -4.10 -15.49
CA GLU A 428 -18.50 -3.21 -15.81
C GLU A 428 -17.30 -4.02 -16.31
N ARG A 429 -16.95 -5.12 -15.62
CA ARG A 429 -15.87 -6.03 -16.06
C ARG A 429 -16.13 -6.60 -17.45
N ILE A 430 -17.31 -7.19 -17.67
CA ILE A 430 -17.64 -7.87 -18.92
C ILE A 430 -17.63 -6.85 -20.07
N ALA A 431 -18.26 -5.69 -19.88
CA ALA A 431 -18.29 -4.65 -20.91
C ALA A 431 -16.89 -4.09 -21.22
N TRP A 432 -16.04 -3.91 -20.21
CA TRP A 432 -14.64 -3.54 -20.40
C TRP A 432 -13.90 -4.61 -21.21
N ALA A 433 -13.94 -5.88 -20.80
CA ALA A 433 -13.27 -6.97 -21.48
C ALA A 433 -13.71 -7.09 -22.95
N LYS A 434 -15.04 -7.12 -23.20
CA LYS A 434 -15.61 -7.17 -24.56
C LYS A 434 -15.18 -5.97 -25.41
N THR A 435 -15.21 -4.76 -24.84
CA THR A 435 -14.79 -3.52 -25.53
C THR A 435 -13.32 -3.59 -25.94
N THR A 436 -12.45 -4.05 -25.03
CA THR A 436 -11.02 -4.20 -25.29
C THR A 436 -10.77 -5.22 -26.40
N THR A 437 -11.43 -6.38 -26.32
CA THR A 437 -11.33 -7.42 -27.36
C THR A 437 -11.82 -6.94 -28.72
N LEU A 438 -12.94 -6.20 -28.78
CA LEU A 438 -13.48 -5.65 -30.03
C LEU A 438 -12.53 -4.62 -30.65
N VAL A 439 -11.98 -3.70 -29.86
CA VAL A 439 -10.97 -2.73 -30.34
C VAL A 439 -9.75 -3.45 -30.92
N ASP A 440 -9.19 -4.41 -30.18
CA ASP A 440 -8.01 -5.17 -30.60
C ASP A 440 -8.29 -5.98 -31.88
N THR A 441 -9.51 -6.53 -31.99
CA THR A 441 -9.95 -7.29 -33.18
C THR A 441 -10.15 -6.39 -34.40
N ILE A 442 -10.81 -5.23 -34.26
CA ILE A 442 -10.98 -4.23 -35.34
C ILE A 442 -9.62 -3.77 -35.85
N SER A 443 -8.70 -3.44 -34.95
CA SER A 443 -7.34 -3.06 -35.31
C SER A 443 -6.62 -4.16 -36.11
N SER A 444 -6.60 -5.37 -35.56
CA SER A 444 -5.86 -6.51 -36.13
C SER A 444 -6.43 -6.95 -37.48
N PHE A 445 -7.76 -6.97 -37.62
CA PHE A 445 -8.44 -7.36 -38.85
C PHE A 445 -8.06 -6.45 -40.03
N PHE A 446 -8.12 -5.14 -39.82
CA PHE A 446 -7.85 -4.16 -40.87
C PHE A 446 -6.35 -3.93 -41.11
N HIS A 447 -5.48 -4.26 -40.14
CA HIS A 447 -4.03 -4.27 -40.36
C HIS A 447 -3.59 -5.50 -41.16
N SER A 448 -4.05 -6.70 -40.80
CA SER A 448 -3.62 -7.97 -41.42
C SER A 448 -3.99 -8.10 -42.90
N LEU A 449 -5.17 -7.63 -43.29
CA LEU A 449 -5.67 -7.80 -44.65
C LEU A 449 -5.15 -6.76 -45.66
N LYS A 450 -4.22 -5.86 -45.27
CA LYS A 450 -3.80 -4.69 -46.08
C LYS A 450 -5.01 -3.97 -46.69
N ILE A 451 -6.11 -3.94 -45.93
CA ILE A 451 -7.38 -3.42 -46.39
C ILE A 451 -7.22 -1.93 -46.68
N SER A 452 -7.71 -1.47 -47.83
CA SER A 452 -7.66 -0.07 -48.24
C SER A 452 -8.39 0.84 -47.24
N ASN A 453 -7.95 2.10 -47.14
CA ASN A 453 -8.64 3.15 -46.38
C ASN A 453 -10.12 3.29 -46.78
N GLU A 454 -10.47 2.85 -47.99
CA GLU A 454 -11.84 2.76 -48.49
C GLU A 454 -12.72 1.85 -47.62
N HIS A 455 -12.30 0.62 -47.35
CA HIS A 455 -13.10 -0.29 -46.52
C HIS A 455 -13.15 0.15 -45.06
N ARG A 456 -12.14 0.86 -44.54
CA ARG A 456 -12.22 1.48 -43.20
C ARG A 456 -13.32 2.53 -43.19
N ARG A 457 -13.38 3.38 -44.21
CA ARG A 457 -14.45 4.38 -44.37
C ARG A 457 -15.82 3.73 -44.51
N GLU A 458 -15.95 2.70 -45.35
CA GLU A 458 -17.21 1.95 -45.48
C GLU A 458 -17.65 1.30 -44.16
N PHE A 459 -16.72 0.75 -43.38
CA PHE A 459 -17.01 0.17 -42.06
C PHE A 459 -17.59 1.22 -41.11
N VAL A 460 -16.96 2.40 -41.03
CA VAL A 460 -17.43 3.48 -40.16
C VAL A 460 -18.76 4.05 -40.66
N GLU A 461 -18.93 4.26 -41.96
CA GLU A 461 -20.21 4.70 -42.55
C GLU A 461 -21.36 3.71 -42.24
N GLU A 462 -21.09 2.40 -42.31
CA GLU A 462 -22.05 1.36 -41.97
C GLU A 462 -22.38 1.35 -40.47
N PHE A 463 -21.40 1.62 -39.60
CA PHE A 463 -21.65 1.75 -38.16
C PHE A 463 -22.55 2.95 -37.84
N ARG A 464 -22.34 4.08 -38.52
CA ARG A 464 -23.11 5.32 -38.35
C ARG A 464 -24.55 5.21 -38.84
N ASN A 465 -24.83 4.35 -39.80
CA ASN A 465 -26.19 4.10 -40.26
C ASN A 465 -27.00 3.36 -39.18
N ILE A 466 -27.90 4.09 -38.51
CA ILE A 466 -28.79 3.65 -37.41
C ILE A 466 -29.88 2.66 -37.88
N SER A 467 -29.89 2.22 -39.13
CA SER A 467 -30.87 1.23 -39.60
C SER A 467 -30.71 -0.07 -38.79
N ASN A 468 -31.66 -0.33 -37.89
CA ASN A 468 -31.70 -1.46 -36.94
C ASN A 468 -31.79 -2.84 -37.59
N SER A 469 -31.71 -2.93 -38.91
CA SER A 469 -31.65 -4.22 -39.60
C SER A 469 -30.23 -4.76 -39.53
N ILE A 470 -30.00 -5.64 -38.55
CA ILE A 470 -28.81 -6.52 -38.47
C ILE A 470 -28.58 -7.27 -39.80
N HIS A 471 -29.63 -7.37 -40.64
CA HIS A 471 -29.64 -8.08 -41.91
C HIS A 471 -29.39 -7.23 -43.18
N HIS A 472 -29.24 -5.89 -43.08
CA HIS A 472 -29.07 -5.02 -44.25
C HIS A 472 -27.65 -4.53 -44.52
N ALA A 473 -26.65 -4.87 -43.70
CA ALA A 473 -25.27 -4.66 -44.10
C ALA A 473 -25.04 -5.44 -45.41
N LYS A 474 -24.53 -4.76 -46.45
CA LYS A 474 -24.37 -5.32 -47.79
C LYS A 474 -23.61 -6.66 -47.71
N TYR A 475 -24.34 -7.78 -47.82
CA TYR A 475 -23.78 -9.14 -47.83
C TYR A 475 -22.59 -9.18 -48.82
N GLY A 476 -21.42 -9.59 -48.34
CA GLY A 476 -20.22 -9.77 -49.18
C GLY A 476 -18.98 -8.93 -48.82
N LYS A 477 -19.05 -8.02 -47.82
CA LYS A 477 -17.85 -7.32 -47.32
C LYS A 477 -17.06 -8.18 -46.32
N PRO A 478 -15.71 -8.18 -46.35
CA PRO A 478 -14.89 -9.05 -45.50
C PRO A 478 -15.07 -8.76 -44.00
N TRP A 479 -15.37 -7.52 -43.62
CA TRP A 479 -15.60 -7.09 -42.24
C TRP A 479 -17.06 -7.22 -41.75
N HIS A 480 -17.98 -7.75 -42.58
CA HIS A 480 -19.41 -7.78 -42.25
C HIS A 480 -19.70 -8.49 -40.92
N GLY A 481 -19.10 -9.67 -40.70
CA GLY A 481 -19.30 -10.40 -39.45
C GLY A 481 -18.78 -9.64 -38.22
N LEU A 482 -17.68 -8.90 -38.36
CA LEU A 482 -17.16 -8.03 -37.31
C LEU A 482 -18.10 -6.85 -37.00
N MET A 483 -18.79 -6.30 -38.00
CA MET A 483 -19.83 -5.28 -37.79
C MET A 483 -21.02 -5.85 -37.01
N VAL A 484 -21.45 -7.07 -37.34
CA VAL A 484 -22.52 -7.77 -36.60
C VAL A 484 -22.08 -8.02 -35.15
N ALA A 485 -20.85 -8.47 -34.93
CA ALA A 485 -20.29 -8.67 -33.60
C ALA A 485 -20.25 -7.39 -32.77
N LEU A 486 -19.79 -6.28 -33.37
CA LEU A 486 -19.75 -4.97 -32.74
C LEU A 486 -21.17 -4.51 -32.35
N LYS A 487 -22.09 -4.37 -33.31
CA LYS A 487 -23.45 -3.87 -33.04
C LYS A 487 -24.21 -4.78 -32.07
N GLY A 488 -24.09 -6.11 -32.22
CA GLY A 488 -24.69 -7.09 -31.32
C GLY A 488 -24.17 -6.95 -29.89
N THR A 489 -22.85 -6.80 -29.71
CA THR A 489 -22.26 -6.60 -28.38
C THR A 489 -22.70 -5.28 -27.74
N LEU A 490 -22.77 -4.17 -28.50
CA LEU A 490 -23.26 -2.90 -27.95
C LEU A 490 -24.72 -3.00 -27.51
N HIS A 491 -25.53 -3.73 -28.27
CA HIS A 491 -26.92 -4.01 -27.91
C HIS A 491 -27.02 -4.84 -26.62
N GLU A 492 -26.23 -5.91 -26.48
CA GLU A 492 -26.17 -6.71 -25.25
C GLU A 492 -25.81 -5.85 -24.03
N ILE A 493 -24.74 -5.05 -24.13
CA ILE A 493 -24.28 -4.17 -23.04
C ILE A 493 -25.38 -3.16 -22.67
N ALA A 494 -26.00 -2.52 -23.66
CA ALA A 494 -27.05 -1.54 -23.40
C ALA A 494 -28.32 -2.17 -22.81
N LEU A 495 -28.70 -3.36 -23.28
CA LEU A 495 -29.84 -4.10 -22.76
C LEU A 495 -29.61 -4.50 -21.30
N ASP A 496 -28.41 -4.99 -20.97
CA ASP A 496 -28.05 -5.33 -19.60
C ASP A 496 -28.15 -4.12 -18.65
N VAL A 497 -27.71 -2.95 -19.10
CA VAL A 497 -27.81 -1.70 -18.34
C VAL A 497 -29.25 -1.23 -18.23
N LEU A 498 -30.05 -1.34 -19.30
CA LEU A 498 -31.47 -1.03 -19.27
C LEU A 498 -32.21 -1.91 -18.26
N MET A 499 -31.90 -3.19 -18.20
CA MET A 499 -32.55 -4.13 -17.27
C MET A 499 -32.18 -3.88 -15.81
N THR A 500 -30.97 -3.40 -15.52
CA THR A 500 -30.52 -3.12 -14.14
C THR A 500 -30.83 -1.70 -13.67
N HIS A 501 -30.50 -0.71 -14.49
CA HIS A 501 -30.56 0.71 -14.11
C HIS A 501 -31.78 1.44 -14.68
N ARG A 502 -32.62 0.76 -15.49
CA ARG A 502 -33.78 1.35 -16.20
C ARG A 502 -33.40 2.55 -17.07
N ARG A 503 -32.17 2.52 -17.60
CA ARG A 503 -31.61 3.56 -18.47
C ARG A 503 -31.14 2.93 -19.76
N ASP A 504 -31.60 3.46 -20.87
CA ASP A 504 -31.07 3.10 -22.17
C ASP A 504 -29.79 3.92 -22.43
N ILE A 505 -28.65 3.22 -22.43
CA ILE A 505 -27.34 3.81 -22.76
C ILE A 505 -26.95 3.55 -24.21
N HIS A 506 -27.78 2.85 -25.00
CA HIS A 506 -27.44 2.52 -26.38
C HIS A 506 -27.04 3.74 -27.21
N PRO A 507 -27.74 4.90 -27.14
CA PRO A 507 -27.33 6.08 -27.89
C PRO A 507 -25.94 6.61 -27.48
N GLN A 508 -25.64 6.66 -26.19
CA GLN A 508 -24.38 7.17 -25.65
C GLN A 508 -23.23 6.20 -25.95
N LEU A 509 -23.47 4.90 -25.78
CA LEU A 509 -22.51 3.86 -26.09
C LEU A 509 -22.19 3.84 -27.60
N HIS A 510 -23.22 3.91 -28.45
CA HIS A 510 -23.05 4.02 -29.89
C HIS A 510 -22.25 5.27 -30.27
N HIS A 511 -22.55 6.42 -29.67
CA HIS A 511 -21.81 7.66 -29.91
C HIS A 511 -20.34 7.56 -29.48
N ALA A 512 -20.05 6.96 -28.31
CA ALA A 512 -18.67 6.75 -27.85
C ALA A 512 -17.85 5.90 -28.84
N TRP A 513 -18.46 4.82 -29.35
CA TRP A 513 -17.87 3.98 -30.39
C TRP A 513 -17.74 4.68 -31.74
N GLU A 514 -18.72 5.49 -32.15
CA GLU A 514 -18.64 6.31 -33.36
C GLU A 514 -17.44 7.27 -33.28
N MET A 515 -17.26 7.96 -32.15
CA MET A 515 -16.15 8.88 -31.94
C MET A 515 -14.80 8.17 -32.02
N TRP A 516 -14.65 7.00 -31.39
CA TRP A 516 -13.43 6.20 -31.50
C TRP A 516 -13.18 5.71 -32.93
N LEU A 517 -14.20 5.16 -33.60
CA LEU A 517 -14.09 4.68 -34.98
C LEU A 517 -13.74 5.79 -35.97
N MET A 518 -14.27 6.99 -35.79
CA MET A 518 -13.95 8.15 -36.63
C MET A 518 -12.48 8.57 -36.48
N ARG A 519 -11.92 8.55 -35.26
CA ARG A 519 -10.49 8.81 -35.03
C ARG A 519 -9.65 7.73 -35.72
N TRP A 520 -9.96 6.46 -35.46
CA TRP A 520 -9.29 5.32 -36.07
C TRP A 520 -9.31 5.35 -37.62
N GLN A 521 -10.44 5.75 -38.22
CA GLN A 521 -10.57 5.86 -39.68
C GLN A 521 -9.64 6.93 -40.28
N GLN A 522 -9.40 8.04 -39.57
CA GLN A 522 -8.55 9.14 -40.03
C GLN A 522 -7.06 8.78 -40.07
N GLY A 523 -6.70 7.54 -39.75
CA GLY A 523 -5.31 7.07 -39.69
C GLY A 523 -4.61 7.42 -38.39
N VAL A 524 -5.37 7.88 -37.40
CA VAL A 524 -4.92 8.04 -36.02
C VAL A 524 -4.67 6.64 -35.45
N ASP A 525 -3.61 6.48 -34.65
CA ASP A 525 -3.25 5.21 -34.02
C ASP A 525 -4.47 4.61 -33.28
N VAL A 526 -4.64 3.28 -33.38
CA VAL A 526 -5.73 2.51 -32.74
C VAL A 526 -5.83 2.81 -31.24
N THR A 527 -4.70 3.13 -30.61
CA THR A 527 -4.59 3.41 -29.19
C THR A 527 -5.07 4.80 -28.79
N GLU A 528 -5.25 5.72 -29.76
CA GLU A 528 -5.77 7.05 -29.49
C GLU A 528 -7.29 7.01 -29.29
N GLY A 529 -7.72 7.19 -28.04
CA GLY A 529 -9.12 7.13 -27.63
C GLY A 529 -9.61 5.76 -27.16
N GLN A 530 -8.78 4.70 -27.23
CA GLN A 530 -9.16 3.39 -26.68
C GLN A 530 -9.42 3.46 -25.17
N ALA A 531 -8.54 4.14 -24.44
CA ALA A 531 -8.68 4.26 -22.99
C ALA A 531 -9.89 5.11 -22.61
N GLU A 532 -10.13 6.21 -23.32
CA GLU A 532 -11.33 7.02 -23.16
C GLU A 532 -12.62 6.20 -23.41
N LEU A 533 -12.66 5.39 -24.48
CA LEU A 533 -13.77 4.50 -24.78
C LEU A 533 -14.04 3.49 -23.66
N ILE A 534 -12.98 2.88 -23.12
CA ILE A 534 -13.08 1.95 -21.98
C ILE A 534 -13.61 2.67 -20.74
N VAL A 535 -13.08 3.85 -20.41
CA VAL A 535 -13.54 4.66 -19.27
C VAL A 535 -15.03 5.00 -19.41
N GLN A 536 -15.45 5.46 -20.58
CA GLN A 536 -16.87 5.75 -20.85
C GLN A 536 -17.73 4.49 -20.69
N THR A 537 -17.28 3.36 -21.23
CA THR A 537 -18.00 2.08 -21.14
C THR A 537 -18.18 1.63 -19.69
N ILE A 538 -17.13 1.68 -18.87
CA ILE A 538 -17.19 1.34 -17.44
C ILE A 538 -18.18 2.26 -16.71
N ASN A 539 -18.09 3.58 -16.93
CA ASN A 539 -18.96 4.52 -16.23
C ASN A 539 -20.44 4.38 -16.64
N MET A 540 -20.74 4.18 -17.93
CA MET A 540 -22.10 3.94 -18.40
C MET A 540 -22.68 2.64 -17.83
N THR A 541 -21.86 1.58 -17.73
CA THR A 541 -22.30 0.30 -17.18
C THR A 541 -22.44 0.29 -15.66
N ALA A 542 -21.69 1.15 -14.97
CA ALA A 542 -21.90 1.49 -13.55
C ALA A 542 -23.20 2.31 -13.32
N GLY A 543 -23.92 2.70 -14.38
CA GLY A 543 -25.15 3.49 -14.29
C GLY A 543 -24.92 5.01 -14.23
N ARG A 544 -23.67 5.48 -14.36
CA ARG A 544 -23.34 6.91 -14.40
C ARG A 544 -23.71 7.49 -15.76
N TRP A 545 -24.23 8.70 -15.74
CA TRP A 545 -24.66 9.38 -16.95
C TRP A 545 -23.49 10.11 -17.61
N VAL A 546 -23.10 9.66 -18.80
CA VAL A 546 -22.09 10.34 -19.62
C VAL A 546 -22.79 11.32 -20.55
N SER A 547 -22.96 12.56 -20.10
CA SER A 547 -23.62 13.61 -20.89
C SER A 547 -22.62 14.40 -21.76
N ASN A 548 -23.14 15.13 -22.73
CA ASN A 548 -22.33 16.07 -23.52
C ASN A 548 -21.71 17.17 -22.65
N GLU A 549 -22.39 17.59 -21.58
CA GLU A 549 -21.83 18.53 -20.60
C GLU A 549 -20.64 17.92 -19.85
N LEU A 550 -20.72 16.64 -19.45
CA LEU A 550 -19.60 15.93 -18.81
C LEU A 550 -18.40 15.82 -19.75
N LEU A 551 -18.62 15.41 -21.01
CA LEU A 551 -17.56 15.31 -22.02
C LEU A 551 -16.96 16.68 -22.38
N ALA A 552 -17.73 17.76 -22.22
CA ALA A 552 -17.26 19.13 -22.38
C ALA A 552 -16.54 19.68 -21.13
N HIS A 553 -16.62 19.00 -19.98
CA HIS A 553 -16.03 19.46 -18.73
C HIS A 553 -14.49 19.58 -18.87
N PRO A 554 -13.88 20.72 -18.48
CA PRO A 554 -12.44 20.93 -18.66
C PRO A 554 -11.57 19.84 -18.03
N GLN A 555 -11.91 19.40 -16.82
CA GLN A 555 -11.15 18.34 -16.16
C GLN A 555 -11.33 16.97 -16.82
N TYR A 556 -12.52 16.69 -17.38
CA TYR A 556 -12.76 15.43 -18.08
C TYR A 556 -11.88 15.38 -19.32
N ARG A 557 -11.84 16.48 -20.09
CA ARG A 557 -10.96 16.62 -21.26
C ARG A 557 -9.50 16.49 -20.89
N LEU A 558 -9.08 17.05 -19.75
CA LEU A 558 -7.71 16.93 -19.28
C LEU A 558 -7.36 15.47 -18.92
N LEU A 559 -8.17 14.80 -18.09
CA LEU A 559 -8.00 13.38 -17.76
C LEU A 559 -7.98 12.50 -19.02
N SER A 560 -8.90 12.74 -19.95
CA SER A 560 -8.98 12.04 -21.22
C SER A 560 -7.77 12.30 -22.10
N SER A 561 -7.24 13.51 -22.14
CA SER A 561 -6.02 13.82 -22.90
C SER A 561 -4.81 13.11 -22.30
N VAL A 562 -4.66 13.13 -20.98
CA VAL A 562 -3.52 12.52 -20.29
C VAL A 562 -3.54 11.00 -20.46
N ILE A 563 -4.68 10.33 -20.26
CA ILE A 563 -4.76 8.87 -20.41
C ILE A 563 -4.52 8.41 -21.85
N ASN A 564 -5.05 9.13 -22.85
CA ASN A 564 -4.83 8.80 -24.26
C ASN A 564 -3.36 8.98 -24.62
N ASN A 565 -2.70 10.02 -24.10
CA ASN A 565 -1.26 10.23 -24.28
C ASN A 565 -0.42 9.10 -23.66
N ILE A 566 -0.78 8.63 -22.46
CA ILE A 566 -0.12 7.49 -21.80
C ILE A 566 -0.24 6.24 -22.68
N CYS A 567 -1.45 5.92 -23.15
CA CYS A 567 -1.70 4.74 -23.97
C CYS A 567 -0.98 4.79 -25.33
N HIS A 568 -0.99 5.96 -25.97
CA HIS A 568 -0.27 6.19 -27.23
C HIS A 568 1.24 5.98 -27.07
N GLU A 569 1.85 6.56 -26.03
CA GLU A 569 3.29 6.34 -25.75
C GLU A 569 3.59 4.87 -25.46
N ILE A 570 2.78 4.20 -24.64
CA ILE A 570 2.94 2.77 -24.35
C ILE A 570 2.94 1.93 -25.64
N TYR A 571 2.06 2.23 -26.58
CA TYR A 571 1.90 1.46 -27.81
C TYR A 571 3.09 1.64 -28.77
N HIS A 572 3.46 2.89 -29.08
CA HIS A 572 4.56 3.17 -30.00
C HIS A 572 5.91 2.66 -29.49
N ASN A 573 6.08 2.62 -28.16
CA ASN A 573 7.32 2.14 -27.56
C ASN A 573 7.44 0.62 -27.58
N ARG A 574 6.34 -0.14 -27.62
CA ARG A 574 6.38 -1.59 -27.86
C ARG A 574 6.80 -1.97 -29.27
N THR A 575 6.49 -1.12 -30.26
CA THR A 575 6.92 -1.32 -31.65
C THR A 575 8.38 -0.95 -31.90
N CYS A 576 9.03 -0.25 -30.96
CA CYS A 576 10.40 0.26 -31.07
C CYS A 576 11.31 -0.38 -30.00
N MET A 577 11.31 -1.71 -29.87
CA MET A 577 12.24 -2.41 -28.98
C MET A 577 13.61 -2.55 -29.62
N GLU A 578 14.29 -1.43 -29.83
CA GLU A 578 15.74 -1.33 -29.94
C GLU A 578 16.08 0.15 -29.72
N VAL A 579 16.92 0.44 -28.71
CA VAL A 579 17.49 1.76 -28.34
C VAL A 579 16.65 2.62 -27.34
N ASN A 580 17.05 2.57 -26.05
CA ASN A 580 16.74 3.48 -24.92
C ASN A 580 15.48 3.24 -24.05
N SER A 581 15.39 2.08 -23.36
CA SER A 581 14.32 1.74 -22.41
C SER A 581 14.17 2.72 -21.21
N THR A 582 15.25 3.35 -20.75
CA THR A 582 15.25 4.18 -19.53
C THR A 582 14.59 5.55 -19.72
N THR A 583 14.82 6.21 -20.87
CA THR A 583 14.25 7.53 -21.16
C THR A 583 12.76 7.46 -21.44
N ILE A 584 12.31 6.36 -22.05
CA ILE A 584 10.92 6.09 -22.40
C ILE A 584 10.06 5.83 -21.15
N SER A 585 10.57 5.01 -20.22
CA SER A 585 9.94 4.79 -18.91
C SER A 585 9.75 6.11 -18.15
N THR A 586 10.67 7.06 -18.30
CA THR A 586 10.61 8.36 -17.61
C THR A 586 9.48 9.27 -18.13
N SER A 587 9.20 9.27 -19.45
CA SER A 587 8.11 10.07 -20.04
C SER A 587 6.73 9.57 -19.60
N ILE A 588 6.52 8.26 -19.67
CA ILE A 588 5.26 7.62 -19.25
C ILE A 588 5.04 7.83 -17.74
N ASP A 589 6.08 7.68 -16.93
CA ASP A 589 6.02 7.94 -15.48
C ASP A 589 5.61 9.38 -15.17
N SER A 590 6.12 10.37 -15.91
CA SER A 590 5.74 11.78 -15.75
C SER A 590 4.26 12.01 -16.05
N LYS A 591 3.70 11.38 -17.08
CA LYS A 591 2.27 11.50 -17.40
C LYS A 591 1.39 10.75 -16.41
N MET A 592 1.87 9.63 -15.89
CA MET A 592 1.21 8.94 -14.78
C MET A 592 1.17 9.81 -13.52
N GLN A 593 2.24 10.56 -13.21
CA GLN A 593 2.23 11.52 -12.09
C GLN A 593 1.19 12.63 -12.28
N GLU A 594 1.09 13.19 -13.49
CA GLU A 594 0.06 14.17 -13.84
C GLU A 594 -1.35 13.57 -13.64
N LEU A 595 -1.59 12.36 -14.14
CA LEU A 595 -2.87 11.67 -13.95
C LEU A 595 -3.19 11.45 -12.47
N VAL A 596 -2.22 11.00 -11.68
CA VAL A 596 -2.37 10.75 -10.24
C VAL A 596 -2.71 12.05 -9.52
N GLN A 597 -2.06 13.16 -9.87
CA GLN A 597 -2.41 14.48 -9.32
C GLN A 597 -3.84 14.88 -9.64
N LEU A 598 -4.29 14.71 -10.88
CA LEU A 598 -5.64 15.06 -11.31
C LEU A 598 -6.72 14.21 -10.61
N VAL A 599 -6.41 12.93 -10.37
CA VAL A 599 -7.33 11.98 -9.75
C VAL A 599 -7.41 12.15 -8.24
N LEU A 600 -6.31 12.47 -7.56
CA LEU A 600 -6.25 12.58 -6.11
C LEU A 600 -6.44 14.00 -5.57
N SER A 601 -6.49 15.02 -6.44
CA SER A 601 -6.71 16.41 -6.01
C SER A 601 -8.18 16.80 -6.08
N ASP A 602 -8.69 17.36 -4.97
CA ASP A 602 -10.04 17.92 -4.90
C ASP A 602 -10.09 19.41 -5.32
N SER A 603 -11.09 19.77 -6.11
CA SER A 603 -11.44 21.16 -6.47
C SER A 603 -12.92 21.50 -6.22
N LEU A 604 -13.31 22.78 -6.28
CA LEU A 604 -14.69 23.22 -5.96
C LEU A 604 -15.73 22.86 -7.05
N ASP A 605 -15.29 22.72 -8.30
CA ASP A 605 -16.11 22.32 -9.46
C ASP A 605 -15.61 20.96 -10.00
N ASP A 606 -15.42 20.01 -9.08
CA ASP A 606 -14.75 18.76 -9.39
C ASP A 606 -15.66 17.72 -10.05
N LEU A 607 -15.02 16.85 -10.83
CA LEU A 607 -15.64 15.60 -11.24
C LEU A 607 -15.84 14.66 -10.05
N ASP A 608 -16.88 13.83 -10.17
CA ASP A 608 -17.12 12.70 -9.28
C ASP A 608 -15.86 11.83 -9.10
N GLN A 609 -15.55 11.48 -7.85
CA GLN A 609 -14.28 10.83 -7.50
C GLN A 609 -14.16 9.43 -8.09
N ASP A 610 -15.26 8.67 -8.19
CA ASP A 610 -15.25 7.34 -8.77
C ASP A 610 -14.99 7.38 -10.29
N LEU A 611 -15.51 8.42 -10.97
CA LEU A 611 -15.19 8.68 -12.37
C LEU A 611 -13.68 8.95 -12.54
N LYS A 612 -13.10 9.82 -11.71
CA LYS A 612 -11.65 10.08 -11.72
C LYS A 612 -10.86 8.79 -11.45
N GLN A 613 -11.27 8.01 -10.46
CA GLN A 613 -10.63 6.75 -10.11
C GLN A 613 -10.69 5.74 -11.26
N THR A 614 -11.75 5.75 -12.07
CA THR A 614 -11.85 4.91 -13.28
C THR A 614 -10.75 5.23 -14.29
N PHE A 615 -10.39 6.50 -14.50
CA PHE A 615 -9.27 6.88 -15.36
C PHE A 615 -7.94 6.30 -14.84
N LEU A 616 -7.66 6.43 -13.54
CA LEU A 616 -6.45 5.88 -12.95
C LEU A 616 -6.41 4.35 -13.05
N THR A 617 -7.54 3.68 -12.77
CA THR A 617 -7.66 2.22 -12.87
C THR A 617 -7.33 1.74 -14.29
N VAL A 618 -7.94 2.35 -15.32
CA VAL A 618 -7.69 2.00 -16.72
C VAL A 618 -6.22 2.27 -17.10
N ALA A 619 -5.68 3.42 -16.72
CA ALA A 619 -4.27 3.77 -17.01
C ALA A 619 -3.29 2.76 -16.38
N LYS A 620 -3.53 2.36 -15.13
CA LYS A 620 -2.73 1.33 -14.45
C LYS A 620 -2.79 -0.03 -15.16
N THR A 621 -3.94 -0.40 -15.72
CA THR A 621 -4.08 -1.62 -16.52
C THR A 621 -3.23 -1.58 -17.79
N PHE A 622 -3.22 -0.45 -18.52
CA PHE A 622 -2.35 -0.26 -19.68
C PHE A 622 -0.87 -0.28 -19.29
N TYR A 623 -0.50 0.41 -18.21
CA TYR A 623 0.86 0.42 -17.67
C TYR A 623 1.31 -0.99 -17.29
N TYR A 624 0.50 -1.74 -16.53
CA TYR A 624 0.76 -3.13 -16.15
C TYR A 624 0.97 -4.02 -17.38
N LYS A 625 0.07 -3.97 -18.36
CA LYS A 625 0.17 -4.78 -19.60
C LYS A 625 1.50 -4.51 -20.29
N ALA A 626 2.03 -3.29 -20.21
CA ALA A 626 3.25 -2.84 -20.90
C ALA A 626 4.52 -3.10 -20.10
N TYR A 627 4.41 -3.07 -18.78
CA TYR A 627 5.50 -3.32 -17.85
C TYR A 627 5.80 -4.82 -17.74
N CYS A 628 4.77 -5.66 -17.61
CA CYS A 628 4.93 -7.10 -17.52
C CYS A 628 4.95 -7.74 -18.91
N ASP A 629 5.94 -8.60 -19.15
CA ASP A 629 5.99 -9.41 -20.37
C ASP A 629 4.87 -10.49 -20.37
N PRO A 630 4.55 -11.08 -21.53
CA PRO A 630 3.47 -12.07 -21.63
C PRO A 630 3.64 -13.31 -20.74
N GLU A 631 4.87 -13.77 -20.47
CA GLU A 631 5.12 -14.91 -19.61
C GLU A 631 4.78 -14.58 -18.15
N THR A 632 5.23 -13.41 -17.69
CA THR A 632 4.87 -12.87 -16.37
C THR A 632 3.35 -12.70 -16.23
N ILE A 633 2.66 -12.18 -17.25
CA ILE A 633 1.20 -12.05 -17.23
C ILE A 633 0.53 -13.43 -17.10
N ASN A 634 1.01 -14.45 -17.81
CA ASN A 634 0.46 -15.81 -17.71
C ASN A 634 0.68 -16.44 -16.32
N VAL A 635 1.82 -16.18 -15.68
CA VAL A 635 2.07 -16.59 -14.29
C VAL A 635 1.09 -15.89 -13.36
N HIS A 636 0.86 -14.60 -13.54
CA HIS A 636 -0.10 -13.86 -12.73
C HIS A 636 -1.54 -14.35 -12.93
N ILE A 637 -1.97 -14.61 -14.18
CA ILE A 637 -3.28 -15.21 -14.49
C ILE A 637 -3.42 -16.57 -13.81
N SER A 638 -2.37 -17.40 -13.83
CA SER A 638 -2.42 -18.74 -13.24
C SER A 638 -2.47 -18.71 -11.70
N LYS A 639 -1.93 -17.65 -11.09
CA LYS A 639 -1.96 -17.45 -9.63
C LYS A 639 -3.27 -16.83 -9.16
N ALA A 640 -3.85 -15.95 -9.98
CA ALA A 640 -5.06 -15.18 -9.70
C ALA A 640 -6.31 -16.05 -9.75
#